data_AF-A0A8T1UHT9-F1
#
_entry.id   AF-A0A8T1UHT9-F1
#
_cell.length_a   1.000
_cell.length_b   1.000
_cell.length_c   1.000
_cell.angle_alpha   90.00
_cell.angle_beta   90.00
_cell.angle_gamma   90.00
#
_symmetry.space_group_name_H-M   'P 1'
#
loop_
_entity.id
_entity.type
_entity.pdbx_description
1 polymer ?
#
loop_
_entity_poly.entity_id
_entity_poly.type
_entity_poly.pdbx_seq_one_letter_code
_entity_poly.pdbx_strand_id
1 'polypeptide(L)'
;MKKQRSIIRQISRLIPKASTEVVKLSYWIFAVWWVVILGVHVVTCVYTALYAYSYWKLQDTFLNLYLESLEIGMPSPYHHTIATVHMIMSALHAVCIVLMLGGSIRHRSLAFTPWASCDADAKHEETKSDRTSSVILQSFTKIYEKISDRHGLCGVNSDHFHGVLVLREVIETVLQTMQAYRMSMLLPRTLLNRFYVVLLAVNCWSSVIVYSFFFKRDEARRRLACIVLDCVLDFMSCMGVELMVLLSYAGDYSPSLLGFPEIIWYNDEWVARALNELKIVVVVSWSDLASRSIFSLGLILTTMSMKELGKKGEVDEKWREFDASTVVQLLIRHCPELEMPDIFSDFRALRNIKVYNTTIHEWEESAAITSTNHPEMSSLLIVRVNMTDGLLPAGFLSTDFPQTLYDIEICVTNLRTLPDDLDSKWPLYAIIQVEYSQLTSVSAVLPRLEPYYLALTGNPLSEIPPEVFEVQGMLFLSISNMNLHQLPRNVTHLSAELSWIFIGDTNISFFWAWTDELVERMTGRANPWLAGPSPYCDDLEKIETGAATEFGVPLSPEYSQTLMDPSEANRNIMEKRIPQNPKYKNTQSKIDSGTTVNKVRLISHKEFLKRRDETFRRITCHCLAELFNEYEDIGGASQPEMVARMVKGANGELTMERVPVGEDNQESSGPRIVSYEADEMEDYDAPYLVLDTRSKEEFATNRIHRSKNYPTTFLNRDVLLPEMHQFKNQDAKLIILYDLDDKTVAQTAHTLVQRGFDNIYVLTGGLIDYADAFPEHIEGTPLPPKPVDPARKNAKRDVYRGSSGLSSTASSRSVRSMATRRKGTPSDASSVMSNRTVADSVISKATARKERVVGASNYR
;
A
#
# COMPACT_ATOMS: atom_id res chain seq x y z
N MET A 1 -15.70 -28.70 -30.66
CA MET A 1 -15.14 -27.61 -29.83
C MET A 1 -16.17 -26.83 -28.99
N LYS A 2 -17.13 -26.05 -29.52
CA LYS A 2 -18.06 -25.24 -28.68
C LYS A 2 -18.83 -26.07 -27.61
N LYS A 3 -19.35 -27.24 -27.96
CA LYS A 3 -20.07 -28.15 -27.03
C LYS A 3 -19.18 -28.66 -25.89
N GLN A 4 -17.90 -28.90 -26.17
CA GLN A 4 -16.89 -29.38 -25.21
C GLN A 4 -16.49 -28.27 -24.20
N ARG A 5 -16.33 -27.02 -24.66
CA ARG A 5 -16.15 -25.85 -23.78
C ARG A 5 -17.38 -25.58 -22.89
N SER A 6 -18.59 -25.88 -23.36
CA SER A 6 -19.81 -25.80 -22.55
C SER A 6 -19.84 -26.86 -21.44
N ILE A 7 -19.48 -28.10 -21.77
CA ILE A 7 -19.42 -29.22 -20.81
C ILE A 7 -18.34 -28.95 -19.76
N ILE A 8 -17.14 -28.49 -20.15
CA ILE A 8 -16.09 -28.08 -19.21
C ILE A 8 -16.55 -26.93 -18.30
N ARG A 9 -17.31 -25.95 -18.83
CA ARG A 9 -17.92 -24.87 -18.02
C ARG A 9 -19.08 -25.32 -17.11
N GLN A 10 -19.70 -26.47 -17.36
CA GLN A 10 -20.69 -27.07 -16.46
C GLN A 10 -20.01 -27.97 -15.41
N ILE A 11 -18.97 -28.71 -15.78
CA ILE A 11 -18.17 -29.52 -14.87
C ILE A 11 -17.42 -28.60 -13.87
N SER A 12 -16.82 -27.49 -14.31
CA SER A 12 -16.18 -26.53 -13.39
C SER A 12 -17.15 -25.75 -12.50
N ARG A 13 -18.46 -25.86 -12.73
CA ARG A 13 -19.51 -25.39 -11.80
C ARG A 13 -20.02 -26.48 -10.85
N LEU A 14 -19.60 -27.72 -11.05
CA LEU A 14 -19.96 -28.90 -10.25
C LEU A 14 -18.78 -29.42 -9.41
N ILE A 15 -17.55 -28.99 -9.68
CA ILE A 15 -16.45 -29.12 -8.72
C ILE A 15 -16.81 -28.28 -7.49
N PRO A 16 -16.91 -28.85 -6.28
CA PRO A 16 -17.05 -28.06 -5.06
C PRO A 16 -15.86 -27.10 -4.97
N LYS A 17 -16.11 -25.82 -4.70
CA LYS A 17 -15.01 -24.94 -4.24
C LYS A 17 -14.32 -25.66 -3.08
N ALA A 18 -13.00 -25.80 -3.14
CA ALA A 18 -12.23 -26.26 -2.01
C ALA A 18 -12.65 -25.44 -0.77
N SER A 19 -13.06 -26.13 0.28
CA SER A 19 -13.47 -25.48 1.52
C SER A 19 -12.29 -24.68 2.05
N THR A 20 -12.48 -23.37 2.25
CA THR A 20 -11.49 -22.53 2.93
C THR A 20 -11.13 -23.17 4.27
N GLU A 21 -9.85 -23.50 4.46
CA GLU A 21 -9.35 -24.21 5.65
C GLU A 21 -9.09 -23.28 6.84
N VAL A 22 -8.87 -21.98 6.57
CA VAL A 22 -8.45 -20.95 7.54
C VAL A 22 -9.43 -19.78 7.51
N VAL A 23 -9.70 -19.16 8.66
CA VAL A 23 -10.52 -17.94 8.74
C VAL A 23 -9.60 -16.73 8.60
N LYS A 24 -9.72 -15.98 7.50
CA LYS A 24 -9.04 -14.67 7.39
C LYS A 24 -9.55 -13.71 8.45
N LEU A 25 -8.66 -13.31 9.36
CA LEU A 25 -8.88 -12.26 10.34
C LEU A 25 -8.17 -10.99 9.88
N SER A 26 -8.85 -9.84 9.89
CA SER A 26 -8.14 -8.56 9.80
C SER A 26 -7.28 -8.36 11.05
N TYR A 27 -6.21 -7.56 10.98
CA TYR A 27 -5.31 -7.31 12.11
C TYR A 27 -6.04 -6.96 13.42
N TRP A 28 -7.08 -6.10 13.36
CA TRP A 28 -7.88 -5.74 14.53
C TRP A 28 -8.66 -6.92 15.11
N ILE A 29 -9.22 -7.78 14.25
CA ILE A 29 -9.95 -8.98 14.70
C ILE A 29 -8.96 -10.01 15.28
N PHE A 30 -7.80 -10.17 14.65
CA PHE A 30 -6.71 -11.00 15.16
C PHE A 30 -6.21 -10.51 16.54
N ALA A 31 -6.00 -9.21 16.69
CA ALA A 31 -5.60 -8.61 17.97
C ALA A 31 -6.64 -8.82 19.07
N VAL A 32 -7.94 -8.68 18.75
CA VAL A 32 -9.04 -9.01 19.69
C VAL A 32 -8.99 -10.48 20.09
N TRP A 33 -8.83 -11.42 19.13
CA TRP A 33 -8.71 -12.85 19.45
C TRP A 33 -7.47 -13.17 20.28
N TRP A 34 -6.33 -12.54 20.00
CA TRP A 34 -5.11 -12.69 20.79
C TRP A 34 -5.33 -12.26 22.25
N VAL A 35 -6.01 -11.13 22.48
CA VAL A 35 -6.37 -10.65 23.82
C VAL A 35 -7.36 -11.58 24.52
N VAL A 36 -8.38 -12.08 23.81
CA VAL A 36 -9.38 -13.02 24.35
C VAL A 36 -8.71 -14.33 24.78
N ILE A 37 -7.89 -14.93 23.93
CA ILE A 37 -7.20 -16.19 24.21
C ILE A 37 -6.18 -16.02 25.35
N LEU A 38 -5.43 -14.91 25.39
CA LEU A 38 -4.57 -14.57 26.52
C LEU A 38 -5.40 -14.45 27.82
N GLY A 39 -6.54 -13.77 27.77
CA GLY A 39 -7.45 -13.60 28.90
C GLY A 39 -7.95 -14.92 29.47
N VAL A 40 -8.37 -15.87 28.62
CA VAL A 40 -8.78 -17.22 29.04
C VAL A 40 -7.65 -17.94 29.77
N HIS A 41 -6.42 -17.95 29.22
CA HIS A 41 -5.29 -18.56 29.92
C HIS A 41 -4.95 -17.85 31.24
N VAL A 42 -4.95 -16.51 31.29
CA VAL A 42 -4.65 -15.73 32.50
C VAL A 42 -5.66 -15.99 33.61
N VAL A 43 -6.96 -15.91 33.32
CA VAL A 43 -8.01 -16.14 34.32
C VAL A 43 -7.96 -17.58 34.84
N THR A 44 -7.79 -18.56 33.95
CA THR A 44 -7.68 -19.99 34.34
C THR A 44 -6.43 -20.26 35.19
N CYS A 45 -5.28 -19.69 34.80
CA CYS A 45 -4.02 -19.80 35.53
C CYS A 45 -4.13 -19.23 36.95
N VAL A 46 -4.74 -18.04 37.09
CA VAL A 46 -4.91 -17.37 38.39
C VAL A 46 -5.93 -18.11 39.26
N TYR A 47 -7.07 -18.52 38.70
CA TYR A 47 -8.08 -19.30 39.44
C TYR A 47 -7.49 -20.59 39.99
N THR A 48 -6.83 -21.39 39.16
CA THR A 48 -6.23 -22.67 39.57
C THR A 48 -5.07 -22.48 40.56
N ALA A 49 -4.27 -21.41 40.44
CA ALA A 49 -3.24 -21.07 41.44
C ALA A 49 -3.84 -20.72 42.80
N LEU A 50 -4.89 -19.88 42.83
CA LEU A 50 -5.58 -19.49 44.07
C LEU A 50 -6.29 -20.68 44.70
N TYR A 51 -6.89 -21.55 43.91
CA TYR A 51 -7.54 -22.78 44.37
C TYR A 51 -6.51 -23.75 44.96
N ALA A 52 -5.35 -23.94 44.29
CA ALA A 52 -4.24 -24.72 44.80
C ALA A 52 -3.70 -24.18 46.12
N TYR A 53 -3.45 -22.86 46.21
CA TYR A 53 -3.02 -22.19 47.44
C TYR A 53 -4.03 -22.38 48.57
N SER A 54 -5.33 -22.25 48.26
CA SER A 54 -6.42 -22.45 49.22
C SER A 54 -6.38 -23.86 49.81
N TYR A 55 -6.26 -24.90 48.98
CA TYR A 55 -6.12 -26.29 49.47
C TYR A 55 -4.80 -26.53 50.21
N TRP A 56 -3.70 -25.90 49.80
CA TRP A 56 -2.42 -26.00 50.49
C TRP A 56 -2.45 -25.40 51.91
N LYS A 57 -3.38 -24.48 52.15
CA LYS A 57 -3.59 -23.86 53.46
C LYS A 57 -4.83 -24.32 54.22
N LEU A 58 -5.77 -25.02 53.57
CA LEU A 58 -7.06 -25.37 54.12
C LEU A 58 -6.95 -26.06 55.49
N GLN A 59 -6.05 -27.04 55.62
CA GLN A 59 -5.83 -27.79 56.87
C GLN A 59 -5.50 -26.89 58.08
N ASP A 60 -4.83 -25.75 57.87
CA ASP A 60 -4.45 -24.80 58.93
C ASP A 60 -5.60 -23.81 59.31
N THR A 61 -6.79 -23.93 58.68
CA THR A 61 -7.86 -22.92 58.81
C THR A 61 -9.01 -23.33 59.74
N PHE A 62 -9.67 -22.34 60.34
CA PHE A 62 -10.90 -22.55 61.11
C PHE A 62 -12.04 -23.14 60.26
N LEU A 63 -12.09 -22.81 58.96
CA LEU A 63 -13.04 -23.39 58.02
C LEU A 63 -12.93 -24.92 57.94
N ASN A 64 -11.71 -25.47 57.95
CA ASN A 64 -11.51 -26.91 57.80
C ASN A 64 -12.04 -27.72 58.99
N LEU A 65 -12.00 -27.17 60.21
CA LEU A 65 -12.60 -27.81 61.40
C LEU A 65 -14.09 -28.10 61.17
N TYR A 66 -14.82 -27.13 60.60
CA TYR A 66 -16.23 -27.31 60.26
C TYR A 66 -16.42 -28.28 59.09
N LEU A 67 -15.62 -28.15 58.02
CA LEU A 67 -15.70 -29.04 56.85
C LEU A 67 -15.48 -30.52 57.24
N GLU A 68 -14.49 -30.82 58.08
CA GLU A 68 -14.24 -32.17 58.59
C GLU A 68 -15.38 -32.65 59.51
N SER A 69 -15.81 -31.83 60.48
CA SER A 69 -16.87 -32.21 61.43
C SER A 69 -18.24 -32.46 60.79
N LEU A 70 -18.47 -31.91 59.59
CA LEU A 70 -19.72 -31.98 58.83
C LEU A 70 -19.62 -32.89 57.59
N GLU A 71 -18.50 -33.58 57.41
CA GLU A 71 -18.20 -34.47 56.27
C GLU A 71 -18.39 -33.77 54.90
N ILE A 72 -17.89 -32.53 54.78
CA ILE A 72 -17.98 -31.69 53.58
C ILE A 72 -16.65 -31.71 52.82
N GLY A 73 -16.57 -32.58 51.81
CA GLY A 73 -15.42 -32.67 50.91
C GLY A 73 -14.48 -33.83 51.21
N MET A 74 -13.36 -33.88 50.49
CA MET A 74 -12.32 -34.89 50.70
C MET A 74 -11.59 -34.66 52.03
N PRO A 75 -11.26 -35.72 52.80
CA PRO A 75 -10.48 -35.62 54.04
C PRO A 75 -9.11 -34.92 53.88
N SER A 76 -8.68 -34.23 54.94
CA SER A 76 -7.41 -33.47 55.01
C SER A 76 -6.15 -34.17 54.44
N PRO A 77 -5.92 -35.49 54.66
CA PRO A 77 -4.77 -36.19 54.07
C PRO A 77 -4.64 -36.08 52.54
N TYR A 78 -5.73 -35.75 51.83
CA TYR A 78 -5.75 -35.60 50.38
C TYR A 78 -5.64 -34.14 49.90
N HIS A 79 -5.66 -33.15 50.80
CA HIS A 79 -5.67 -31.73 50.43
C HIS A 79 -4.42 -31.30 49.66
N HIS A 80 -3.23 -31.75 50.08
CA HIS A 80 -1.99 -31.50 49.34
C HIS A 80 -1.96 -32.19 47.97
N THR A 81 -2.60 -33.35 47.80
CA THR A 81 -2.74 -34.01 46.48
C THR A 81 -3.64 -33.18 45.57
N ILE A 82 -4.79 -32.72 46.07
CA ILE A 82 -5.72 -31.84 45.33
C ILE A 82 -5.03 -30.52 44.93
N ALA A 83 -4.28 -29.91 45.85
CA ALA A 83 -3.50 -28.71 45.57
C ALA A 83 -2.43 -28.95 44.50
N THR A 84 -1.72 -30.09 44.55
CA THR A 84 -0.67 -30.44 43.57
C THR A 84 -1.25 -30.58 42.15
N VAL A 85 -2.43 -31.19 42.00
CA VAL A 85 -3.10 -31.29 40.68
C VAL A 85 -3.43 -29.90 40.12
N HIS A 86 -3.98 -29.00 40.95
CA HIS A 86 -4.28 -27.62 40.52
C HIS A 86 -3.02 -26.78 40.27
N MET A 87 -1.92 -27.00 41.00
CA MET A 87 -0.60 -26.40 40.70
C MET A 87 -0.10 -26.81 39.31
N ILE A 88 -0.25 -28.08 38.94
CA ILE A 88 0.14 -28.58 37.61
C ILE A 88 -0.73 -27.90 36.53
N MET A 89 -2.06 -27.89 36.69
CA MET A 89 -2.98 -27.21 35.78
C MET A 89 -2.59 -25.73 35.59
N SER A 90 -2.36 -25.01 36.70
CA SER A 90 -1.93 -23.60 36.66
C SER A 90 -0.62 -23.41 35.89
N ALA A 91 0.38 -24.27 36.13
CA ALA A 91 1.66 -24.23 35.42
C ALA A 91 1.51 -24.45 33.91
N LEU A 92 0.58 -25.31 33.46
CA LEU A 92 0.31 -25.51 32.03
C LEU A 92 -0.24 -24.22 31.37
N HIS A 93 -1.21 -23.56 32.01
CA HIS A 93 -1.72 -22.27 31.50
C HIS A 93 -0.65 -21.16 31.57
N ALA A 94 0.21 -21.16 32.60
CA ALA A 94 1.34 -20.24 32.70
C ALA A 94 2.34 -20.39 31.54
N VAL A 95 2.63 -21.62 31.11
CA VAL A 95 3.47 -21.86 29.92
C VAL A 95 2.82 -21.28 28.66
N CYS A 96 1.51 -21.46 28.45
CA CYS A 96 0.81 -20.86 27.31
C CYS A 96 0.91 -19.32 27.31
N ILE A 97 0.79 -18.67 28.48
CA ILE A 97 0.96 -17.21 28.63
C ILE A 97 2.38 -16.78 28.25
N VAL A 98 3.41 -17.48 28.77
CA VAL A 98 4.81 -17.18 28.47
C VAL A 98 5.13 -17.36 26.98
N LEU A 99 4.58 -18.37 26.32
CA LEU A 99 4.76 -18.57 24.87
C LEU A 99 4.15 -17.44 24.04
N MET A 100 2.93 -17.01 24.38
CA MET A 100 2.25 -15.91 23.67
C MET A 100 2.94 -14.55 23.88
N LEU A 101 3.29 -14.21 25.12
CA LEU A 101 3.98 -12.96 25.44
C LEU A 101 5.43 -12.95 24.91
N GLY A 102 6.18 -14.03 25.15
CA GLY A 102 7.56 -14.17 24.70
C GLY A 102 7.69 -14.14 23.18
N GLY A 103 6.79 -14.82 22.46
CA GLY A 103 6.74 -14.75 21.01
C GLY A 103 6.38 -13.36 20.49
N SER A 104 5.39 -12.70 21.10
CA SER A 104 4.99 -11.35 20.68
C SER A 104 6.11 -10.32 20.89
N ILE A 105 6.89 -10.46 21.97
CA ILE A 105 8.07 -9.63 22.24
C ILE A 105 9.20 -9.92 21.24
N ARG A 106 9.48 -11.21 20.95
CA ARG A 106 10.53 -11.63 20.01
C ARG A 106 10.28 -11.12 18.59
N HIS A 107 9.05 -11.28 18.09
CA HIS A 107 8.67 -10.90 16.72
C HIS A 107 8.23 -9.44 16.59
N ARG A 108 8.19 -8.66 17.69
CA ARG A 108 7.71 -7.26 17.74
C ARG A 108 6.29 -7.06 17.16
N SER A 109 5.52 -8.13 17.07
CA SER A 109 4.17 -8.22 16.50
C SER A 109 3.40 -9.28 17.28
N LEU A 110 2.05 -9.25 17.25
CA LEU A 110 1.24 -10.19 18.03
C LEU A 110 1.42 -11.62 17.50
N ALA A 111 1.96 -12.51 18.32
CA ALA A 111 2.23 -13.90 17.99
C ALA A 111 1.73 -14.84 19.09
N PHE A 112 1.37 -16.07 18.71
CA PHE A 112 0.88 -17.08 19.67
C PHE A 112 1.97 -17.99 20.23
N THR A 113 3.09 -18.09 19.53
CA THR A 113 4.27 -18.91 19.87
C THR A 113 5.56 -18.12 19.55
N PRO A 114 6.70 -18.44 20.19
CA PRO A 114 7.97 -17.76 19.96
C PRO A 114 8.78 -18.29 18.76
N TRP A 115 8.22 -19.25 18.04
CA TRP A 115 8.83 -19.89 16.88
C TRP A 115 7.99 -19.59 15.65
N ALA A 116 8.67 -19.36 14.52
CA ALA A 116 8.02 -19.20 13.23
C ALA A 116 7.18 -20.44 12.94
N SER A 117 5.92 -20.23 12.55
CA SER A 117 4.96 -21.29 12.34
C SER A 117 4.96 -21.75 10.87
N CYS A 118 6.07 -22.29 10.40
CA CYS A 118 6.14 -23.04 9.13
C CYS A 118 6.92 -24.36 9.31
N ASP A 119 6.54 -25.33 8.48
CA ASP A 119 7.15 -26.63 8.20
C ASP A 119 7.46 -27.63 9.34
N ALA A 120 6.47 -28.49 9.54
CA ALA A 120 6.68 -29.87 9.99
C ALA A 120 7.31 -30.75 8.88
N ASP A 121 8.54 -30.46 8.46
CA ASP A 121 9.40 -31.47 7.79
C ASP A 121 10.93 -31.24 7.95
N ALA A 122 11.34 -30.60 9.06
CA ALA A 122 12.75 -30.52 9.44
C ALA A 122 13.27 -31.87 9.98
N LYS A 123 13.90 -32.67 9.11
CA LYS A 123 14.65 -33.87 9.51
C LYS A 123 15.80 -33.49 10.46
N HIS A 124 15.66 -33.86 11.74
CA HIS A 124 16.74 -34.16 12.69
C HIS A 124 18.10 -33.46 12.47
N GLU A 125 18.16 -32.14 12.74
CA GLU A 125 19.43 -31.49 13.08
C GLU A 125 19.57 -31.31 14.59
N GLU A 126 20.64 -31.88 15.16
CA GLU A 126 20.97 -31.76 16.57
C GLU A 126 21.52 -30.35 16.90
N THR A 127 20.63 -29.40 17.14
CA THR A 127 21.02 -28.08 17.66
C THR A 127 21.48 -28.17 19.11
N LYS A 128 22.68 -27.64 19.39
CA LYS A 128 23.32 -27.70 20.72
C LYS A 128 22.52 -26.90 21.77
N SER A 129 22.31 -27.54 22.92
CA SER A 129 21.57 -27.00 24.06
C SER A 129 22.24 -25.78 24.71
N ASP A 130 21.54 -24.64 24.71
CA ASP A 130 21.89 -23.49 25.55
C ASP A 130 21.53 -23.76 27.02
N ARG A 131 22.49 -23.53 27.91
CA ARG A 131 22.54 -24.09 29.29
C ARG A 131 21.56 -23.47 30.31
N THR A 132 20.43 -22.91 29.89
CA THR A 132 19.45 -22.28 30.80
C THR A 132 17.98 -22.62 30.57
N SER A 133 17.61 -23.35 29.52
CA SER A 133 16.21 -23.79 29.33
C SER A 133 15.87 -24.99 30.22
N SER A 134 14.81 -24.87 31.04
CA SER A 134 14.31 -25.93 31.92
C SER A 134 13.92 -27.20 31.14
N VAL A 135 14.34 -28.37 31.65
CA VAL A 135 14.00 -29.70 31.10
C VAL A 135 12.50 -29.91 30.99
N ILE A 136 11.72 -29.33 31.92
CA ILE A 136 10.25 -29.40 31.93
C ILE A 136 9.68 -28.61 30.75
N LEU A 137 10.25 -27.42 30.45
CA LEU A 137 9.84 -26.61 29.30
C LEU A 137 10.13 -27.35 27.99
N GLN A 138 11.32 -27.94 27.84
CA GLN A 138 11.69 -28.72 26.65
C GLN A 138 10.84 -29.98 26.44
N SER A 139 10.48 -30.67 27.53
CA SER A 139 9.59 -31.85 27.46
C SER A 139 8.17 -31.43 27.08
N PHE A 140 7.68 -30.33 27.64
CA PHE A 140 6.36 -29.81 27.32
C PHE A 140 6.29 -29.28 25.88
N THR A 141 7.31 -28.57 25.38
CA THR A 141 7.29 -28.07 23.99
C THR A 141 7.27 -29.20 22.97
N LYS A 142 8.01 -30.28 23.16
CA LYS A 142 7.97 -31.45 22.24
C LYS A 142 6.61 -32.15 22.21
N ILE A 143 5.93 -32.20 23.36
CA ILE A 143 4.57 -32.74 23.46
C ILE A 143 3.56 -31.75 22.85
N TYR A 144 3.73 -30.45 23.10
CA TYR A 144 2.95 -29.37 22.52
C TYR A 144 3.04 -29.39 20.99
N GLU A 145 4.24 -29.42 20.39
CA GLU A 145 4.46 -29.55 18.94
C GLU A 145 3.73 -30.76 18.37
N LYS A 146 3.91 -31.95 18.96
CA LYS A 146 3.28 -33.19 18.47
C LYS A 146 1.76 -33.21 18.57
N ILE A 147 1.16 -32.42 19.45
CA ILE A 147 -0.29 -32.26 19.61
C ILE A 147 -0.82 -31.08 18.78
N SER A 148 -0.01 -30.04 18.59
CA SER A 148 -0.32 -28.79 17.87
C SER A 148 -0.06 -28.85 16.37
N ASP A 149 0.68 -29.86 15.89
CA ASP A 149 1.00 -30.03 14.48
C ASP A 149 -0.28 -30.05 13.63
N ARG A 150 -0.21 -29.40 12.46
CA ARG A 150 -1.34 -29.17 11.55
C ARG A 150 -1.97 -30.48 11.07
N HIS A 151 -1.17 -31.54 10.96
CA HIS A 151 -1.59 -32.91 10.63
C HIS A 151 -1.60 -33.87 11.85
N GLY A 152 -1.31 -33.35 13.05
CA GLY A 152 -1.30 -34.12 14.30
C GLY A 152 -2.68 -34.62 14.71
N LEU A 153 -2.73 -35.43 15.78
CA LEU A 153 -3.96 -36.11 16.23
C LEU A 153 -5.11 -35.14 16.60
N CYS A 154 -4.78 -33.93 17.07
CA CYS A 154 -5.73 -32.85 17.37
C CYS A 154 -5.64 -31.69 16.35
N GLY A 155 -4.94 -31.89 15.24
CA GLY A 155 -4.74 -30.89 14.19
C GLY A 155 -6.03 -30.57 13.44
N VAL A 156 -6.21 -29.30 13.11
CA VAL A 156 -7.40 -28.76 12.42
C VAL A 156 -7.59 -29.37 11.02
N ASN A 157 -6.49 -29.79 10.38
CA ASN A 157 -6.45 -30.43 9.07
C ASN A 157 -6.30 -31.96 9.15
N SER A 158 -6.48 -32.57 10.33
CA SER A 158 -6.50 -34.04 10.45
C SER A 158 -7.76 -34.63 9.81
N ASP A 159 -7.61 -35.74 9.08
CA ASP A 159 -8.74 -36.56 8.59
C ASP A 159 -9.67 -37.03 9.73
N HIS A 160 -9.18 -37.01 10.97
CA HIS A 160 -9.91 -37.40 12.17
C HIS A 160 -10.54 -36.22 12.93
N PHE A 161 -10.40 -34.97 12.46
CA PHE A 161 -10.87 -33.75 13.15
C PHE A 161 -12.32 -33.86 13.64
N HIS A 162 -13.25 -34.26 12.76
CA HIS A 162 -14.67 -34.41 13.13
C HIS A 162 -14.91 -35.56 14.14
N GLY A 163 -14.11 -36.62 14.09
CA GLY A 163 -14.19 -37.73 15.05
C GLY A 163 -13.67 -37.34 16.43
N VAL A 164 -12.56 -36.61 16.49
CA VAL A 164 -11.98 -36.08 17.74
C VAL A 164 -12.89 -35.03 18.37
N LEU A 165 -13.47 -34.14 17.55
CA LEU A 165 -14.46 -33.15 18.02
C LEU A 165 -15.69 -33.84 18.62
N VAL A 166 -16.29 -34.81 17.91
CA VAL A 166 -17.46 -35.57 18.43
C VAL A 166 -17.11 -36.37 19.69
N LEU A 167 -15.93 -36.98 19.76
CA LEU A 167 -15.48 -37.69 20.97
C LEU A 167 -15.37 -36.73 22.17
N ARG A 168 -14.80 -35.54 21.97
CA ARG A 168 -14.68 -34.52 23.01
C ARG A 168 -16.04 -34.00 23.46
N GLU A 169 -16.91 -33.62 22.52
CA GLU A 169 -18.29 -33.17 22.78
C GLU A 169 -19.09 -34.22 23.58
N VAL A 170 -18.92 -35.51 23.29
CA VAL A 170 -19.54 -36.60 24.07
C VAL A 170 -18.99 -36.68 25.49
N ILE A 171 -17.67 -36.60 25.68
CA ILE A 171 -17.05 -36.61 27.02
C ILE A 171 -17.49 -35.38 27.82
N GLU A 172 -17.46 -34.20 27.22
CA GLU A 172 -17.85 -32.93 27.83
C GLU A 172 -19.33 -32.94 28.22
N THR A 173 -20.22 -33.35 27.31
CA THR A 173 -21.67 -33.46 27.58
C THR A 173 -21.95 -34.44 28.73
N VAL A 174 -21.25 -35.58 28.80
CA VAL A 174 -21.41 -36.53 29.93
C VAL A 174 -20.98 -35.90 31.25
N LEU A 175 -19.80 -35.24 31.29
CA LEU A 175 -19.30 -34.60 32.51
C LEU A 175 -20.18 -33.41 32.94
N GLN A 176 -20.63 -32.57 32.01
CA GLN A 176 -21.56 -31.48 32.28
C GLN A 176 -22.94 -31.99 32.71
N THR A 177 -23.41 -33.15 32.21
CA THR A 177 -24.65 -33.79 32.68
C THR A 177 -24.51 -34.31 34.10
N MET A 178 -23.36 -34.91 34.45
CA MET A 178 -23.07 -35.33 35.84
C MET A 178 -23.01 -34.12 36.79
N GLN A 179 -22.38 -33.03 36.36
CA GLN A 179 -22.34 -31.78 37.12
C GLN A 179 -23.74 -31.16 37.20
N ALA A 180 -24.57 -31.18 36.14
CA ALA A 180 -25.98 -30.75 36.18
C ALA A 180 -26.81 -31.50 37.21
N TYR A 181 -26.67 -32.83 37.24
CA TYR A 181 -27.38 -33.68 38.18
C TYR A 181 -26.99 -33.34 39.62
N ARG A 182 -25.68 -33.25 39.91
CA ARG A 182 -25.15 -32.80 41.21
C ARG A 182 -25.66 -31.41 41.60
N MET A 183 -25.64 -30.46 40.68
CA MET A 183 -26.16 -29.10 40.91
C MET A 183 -27.67 -29.11 41.20
N SER A 184 -28.45 -29.96 40.54
CA SER A 184 -29.89 -30.05 40.78
C SER A 184 -30.25 -30.68 42.14
N MET A 185 -29.36 -31.52 42.70
CA MET A 185 -29.48 -32.04 44.07
C MET A 185 -28.95 -31.07 45.15
N LEU A 186 -27.93 -30.25 44.84
CA LEU A 186 -27.21 -29.46 45.85
C LEU A 186 -27.48 -27.94 45.81
N LEU A 187 -28.01 -27.37 44.73
CA LEU A 187 -28.32 -25.93 44.67
C LEU A 187 -29.78 -25.64 45.09
N PRO A 188 -30.02 -25.04 46.28
CA PRO A 188 -31.35 -24.54 46.64
C PRO A 188 -31.76 -23.32 45.80
N ARG A 189 -30.79 -22.59 45.21
CA ARG A 189 -31.05 -21.43 44.37
C ARG A 189 -31.58 -21.84 42.99
N THR A 190 -32.90 -21.76 42.83
CA THR A 190 -33.61 -22.10 41.58
C THR A 190 -33.08 -21.36 40.34
N LEU A 191 -32.62 -20.12 40.46
CA LEU A 191 -32.06 -19.35 39.34
C LEU A 191 -30.71 -19.93 38.86
N LEU A 192 -29.80 -20.27 39.77
CA LEU A 192 -28.49 -20.82 39.43
C LEU A 192 -28.59 -22.26 38.89
N ASN A 193 -29.50 -23.05 39.47
CA ASN A 193 -29.84 -24.39 38.99
C ASN A 193 -30.44 -24.33 37.56
N ARG A 194 -31.40 -23.42 37.30
CA ARG A 194 -31.95 -23.19 35.95
C ARG A 194 -30.88 -22.71 34.95
N PHE A 195 -29.99 -21.81 35.36
CA PHE A 195 -28.88 -21.35 34.53
C PHE A 195 -28.00 -22.53 34.10
N TYR A 196 -27.71 -23.48 35.01
CA TYR A 196 -26.95 -24.68 34.68
C TYR A 196 -27.68 -25.55 33.63
N VAL A 197 -28.97 -25.82 33.81
CA VAL A 197 -29.75 -26.61 32.84
C VAL A 197 -29.80 -25.95 31.45
N VAL A 198 -29.85 -24.61 31.40
CA VAL A 198 -29.75 -23.84 30.15
C VAL A 198 -28.35 -23.97 29.54
N LEU A 199 -27.28 -23.94 30.33
CA LEU A 199 -25.90 -24.12 29.85
C LEU A 199 -25.73 -25.48 29.14
N LEU A 200 -26.21 -26.56 29.76
CA LEU A 200 -26.19 -27.91 29.17
C LEU A 200 -27.03 -27.99 27.89
N ALA A 201 -28.23 -27.40 27.88
CA ALA A 201 -29.08 -27.37 26.69
C ALA A 201 -28.46 -26.57 25.54
N VAL A 202 -27.77 -25.46 25.85
CA VAL A 202 -26.99 -24.68 24.88
C VAL A 202 -25.85 -25.52 24.32
N ASN A 203 -25.14 -26.30 25.15
CA ASN A 203 -24.06 -27.16 24.64
C ASN A 203 -24.59 -28.19 23.63
N CYS A 204 -25.59 -28.97 24.03
CA CYS A 204 -26.23 -29.99 23.17
C CYS A 204 -26.81 -29.45 21.86
N TRP A 205 -27.15 -28.15 21.78
CA TRP A 205 -27.71 -27.53 20.57
C TRP A 205 -26.73 -26.65 19.80
N SER A 206 -25.58 -26.28 20.39
CA SER A 206 -24.62 -25.33 19.82
C SER A 206 -24.12 -25.80 18.45
N SER A 207 -23.54 -27.01 18.40
CA SER A 207 -23.04 -27.68 17.21
C SER A 207 -24.17 -27.90 16.18
N VAL A 208 -25.32 -28.42 16.60
CA VAL A 208 -26.47 -28.67 15.72
C VAL A 208 -26.98 -27.38 15.06
N ILE A 209 -27.12 -26.29 15.80
CA ILE A 209 -27.59 -24.99 15.29
C ILE A 209 -26.56 -24.39 14.32
N VAL A 210 -25.27 -24.42 14.68
CA VAL A 210 -24.17 -23.93 13.83
C VAL A 210 -24.12 -24.68 12.50
N TYR A 211 -24.24 -26.01 12.50
CA TYR A 211 -24.26 -26.81 11.27
C TYR A 211 -25.57 -26.68 10.46
N SER A 212 -26.72 -26.49 11.13
CA SER A 212 -28.03 -26.48 10.47
C SER A 212 -28.44 -25.12 9.90
N PHE A 213 -27.99 -24.01 10.49
CA PHE A 213 -28.48 -22.66 10.16
C PHE A 213 -27.39 -21.68 9.71
N PHE A 214 -26.18 -21.74 10.29
CA PHE A 214 -25.14 -20.75 10.04
C PHE A 214 -24.06 -21.26 9.06
N PHE A 215 -23.33 -20.32 8.44
CA PHE A 215 -22.13 -20.56 7.62
C PHE A 215 -22.18 -21.72 6.59
N LYS A 216 -23.35 -22.02 5.99
CA LYS A 216 -23.57 -23.13 5.02
C LYS A 216 -22.67 -23.14 3.76
N ARG A 217 -21.79 -22.15 3.58
CA ARG A 217 -20.85 -22.01 2.46
C ARG A 217 -19.40 -21.73 2.91
N ASP A 218 -19.13 -21.70 4.22
CA ASP A 218 -17.81 -21.34 4.78
C ASP A 218 -17.49 -22.31 5.94
N GLU A 219 -16.71 -23.34 5.61
CA GLU A 219 -16.36 -24.44 6.52
C GLU A 219 -15.51 -23.95 7.71
N ALA A 220 -14.50 -23.11 7.45
CA ALA A 220 -13.62 -22.56 8.48
C ALA A 220 -14.39 -21.73 9.51
N ARG A 221 -15.31 -20.84 9.08
CA ARG A 221 -16.14 -20.07 10.03
C ARG A 221 -17.08 -20.96 10.83
N ARG A 222 -17.60 -22.04 10.24
CA ARG A 222 -18.44 -23.03 10.93
C ARG A 222 -17.63 -23.75 12.02
N ARG A 223 -16.44 -24.25 11.68
CA ARG A 223 -15.51 -24.90 12.63
C ARG A 223 -15.11 -23.94 13.76
N LEU A 224 -14.72 -22.70 13.42
CA LEU A 224 -14.40 -21.65 14.40
C LEU A 224 -15.58 -21.38 15.35
N ALA A 225 -16.80 -21.25 14.83
CA ALA A 225 -17.99 -20.97 15.64
C ALA A 225 -18.29 -22.10 16.65
N CYS A 226 -18.13 -23.37 16.26
CA CYS A 226 -18.24 -24.49 17.20
C CYS A 226 -17.17 -24.40 18.30
N ILE A 227 -15.89 -24.30 17.94
CA ILE A 227 -14.76 -24.26 18.89
C ILE A 227 -14.89 -23.08 19.86
N VAL A 228 -15.43 -21.94 19.43
CA VAL A 228 -15.68 -20.77 20.29
C VAL A 228 -16.81 -21.01 21.30
N LEU A 229 -17.91 -21.66 20.89
CA LEU A 229 -19.02 -21.96 21.80
C LEU A 229 -18.60 -22.99 22.85
N ASP A 230 -18.00 -24.08 22.39
CA ASP A 230 -17.40 -25.15 23.20
C ASP A 230 -16.38 -24.59 24.22
N CYS A 231 -15.45 -23.71 23.82
CA CYS A 231 -14.52 -23.05 24.74
C CYS A 231 -15.19 -22.20 25.83
N VAL A 232 -16.29 -21.49 25.50
CA VAL A 232 -17.07 -20.70 26.48
C VAL A 232 -17.79 -21.62 27.48
N LEU A 233 -18.28 -22.77 27.02
CA LEU A 233 -19.01 -23.75 27.83
C LEU A 233 -18.06 -24.52 28.76
N ASP A 234 -16.89 -24.92 28.26
CA ASP A 234 -15.77 -25.44 29.06
C ASP A 234 -15.33 -24.44 30.14
N PHE A 235 -15.21 -23.15 29.80
CA PHE A 235 -14.81 -22.11 30.77
C PHE A 235 -15.84 -21.95 31.90
N MET A 236 -17.12 -21.93 31.56
CA MET A 236 -18.20 -21.82 32.54
C MET A 236 -18.31 -23.07 33.43
N SER A 237 -18.06 -24.25 32.88
CA SER A 237 -18.09 -25.54 33.60
C SER A 237 -16.85 -25.77 34.47
N CYS A 238 -15.69 -25.27 34.03
CA CYS A 238 -14.40 -25.37 34.73
C CYS A 238 -14.32 -24.50 36.00
N MET A 239 -14.87 -23.28 35.97
CA MET A 239 -14.79 -22.36 37.11
C MET A 239 -15.96 -21.38 37.26
N GLY A 240 -16.69 -21.06 36.19
CA GLY A 240 -17.68 -19.97 36.20
C GLY A 240 -18.76 -20.15 37.27
N VAL A 241 -19.33 -21.35 37.38
CA VAL A 241 -20.37 -21.68 38.39
C VAL A 241 -19.80 -21.71 39.81
N GLU A 242 -18.61 -22.29 39.98
CA GLU A 242 -17.93 -22.41 41.28
C GLU A 242 -17.59 -21.03 41.86
N LEU A 243 -17.09 -20.13 41.00
CA LEU A 243 -16.80 -18.74 41.34
C LEU A 243 -18.08 -17.96 41.67
N MET A 244 -19.20 -18.17 40.95
CA MET A 244 -20.49 -17.54 41.28
C MET A 244 -21.00 -17.94 42.68
N VAL A 245 -20.82 -19.20 43.08
CA VAL A 245 -21.16 -19.65 44.44
C VAL A 245 -20.22 -19.00 45.46
N LEU A 246 -18.90 -19.11 45.25
CA LEU A 246 -17.88 -18.59 46.17
C LEU A 246 -18.00 -17.08 46.40
N LEU A 247 -18.22 -16.29 45.35
CA LEU A 247 -18.43 -14.84 45.46
C LEU A 247 -19.65 -14.48 46.31
N SER A 248 -20.67 -15.36 46.38
CA SER A 248 -21.85 -15.10 47.22
C SER A 248 -21.61 -15.28 48.73
N TYR A 249 -20.49 -15.88 49.12
CA TYR A 249 -20.04 -16.01 50.52
C TYR A 249 -18.87 -15.08 50.86
N ALA A 250 -18.33 -14.34 49.89
CA ALA A 250 -17.13 -13.52 50.08
C ALA A 250 -17.30 -12.38 51.10
N GLY A 251 -18.54 -11.89 51.30
CA GLY A 251 -18.87 -10.88 52.31
C GLY A 251 -18.99 -11.43 53.74
N ASP A 252 -19.27 -12.72 53.89
CA ASP A 252 -19.46 -13.40 55.19
C ASP A 252 -18.14 -13.99 55.73
N TYR A 253 -17.15 -14.17 54.86
CA TYR A 253 -15.85 -14.76 55.21
C TYR A 253 -14.98 -13.79 56.00
N SER A 254 -14.44 -14.22 57.14
CA SER A 254 -13.53 -13.42 57.98
C SER A 254 -12.06 -13.79 57.73
N PRO A 255 -11.24 -12.90 57.13
CA PRO A 255 -9.82 -13.17 56.90
C PRO A 255 -9.01 -13.33 58.19
N SER A 256 -9.45 -12.68 59.27
CA SER A 256 -8.80 -12.78 60.59
C SER A 256 -9.03 -14.12 61.30
N LEU A 257 -10.13 -14.80 60.97
CA LEU A 257 -10.50 -16.12 61.50
C LEU A 257 -10.06 -17.26 60.56
N LEU A 258 -9.74 -16.95 59.30
CA LEU A 258 -9.58 -17.91 58.20
C LEU A 258 -10.83 -18.81 58.05
N GLY A 259 -12.02 -18.21 58.17
CA GLY A 259 -13.28 -18.95 58.13
C GLY A 259 -14.51 -18.07 58.38
N PHE A 260 -15.65 -18.72 58.56
CA PHE A 260 -16.92 -18.06 58.87
C PHE A 260 -17.10 -17.92 60.40
N PRO A 261 -17.54 -16.75 60.91
CA PRO A 261 -17.76 -16.55 62.34
C PRO A 261 -18.78 -17.53 62.93
N GLU A 262 -18.54 -18.03 64.14
CA GLU A 262 -19.39 -19.01 64.83
C GLU A 262 -20.88 -18.61 64.86
N ILE A 263 -21.18 -17.32 65.03
CA ILE A 263 -22.55 -16.80 65.05
C ILE A 263 -23.34 -17.04 63.74
N ILE A 264 -22.68 -17.15 62.58
CA ILE A 264 -23.36 -17.41 61.30
C ILE A 264 -23.71 -18.89 61.13
N TRP A 265 -22.98 -19.79 61.81
CA TRP A 265 -23.28 -21.22 61.88
C TRP A 265 -24.50 -21.55 62.78
N TYR A 266 -25.05 -20.56 63.48
CA TYR A 266 -26.33 -20.67 64.19
C TYR A 266 -27.53 -20.11 63.39
N ASN A 267 -27.31 -19.64 62.15
CA ASN A 267 -28.39 -19.22 61.27
C ASN A 267 -28.84 -20.40 60.40
N ASP A 268 -29.95 -21.04 60.77
CA ASP A 268 -30.52 -22.21 60.08
C ASP A 268 -30.66 -22.03 58.56
N GLU A 269 -31.06 -20.83 58.10
CA GLU A 269 -31.26 -20.53 56.68
C GLU A 269 -29.94 -20.38 55.92
N TRP A 270 -28.92 -19.82 56.57
CA TRP A 270 -27.57 -19.71 56.00
C TRP A 270 -26.90 -21.10 55.95
N VAL A 271 -26.97 -21.85 57.05
CA VAL A 271 -26.38 -23.19 57.17
C VAL A 271 -27.01 -24.17 56.18
N ALA A 272 -28.34 -24.23 56.08
CA ALA A 272 -29.02 -25.12 55.13
C ALA A 272 -28.60 -24.87 53.66
N ARG A 273 -28.21 -23.62 53.33
CA ARG A 273 -27.62 -23.28 52.03
C ARG A 273 -26.13 -23.66 51.98
N ALA A 274 -25.33 -23.22 52.94
CA ALA A 274 -23.88 -23.43 52.98
C ALA A 274 -23.49 -24.93 52.97
N LEU A 275 -24.19 -25.79 53.72
CA LEU A 275 -23.89 -27.23 53.77
C LEU A 275 -23.98 -27.93 52.40
N ASN A 276 -24.82 -27.42 51.50
CA ASN A 276 -25.00 -27.99 50.15
C ASN A 276 -24.20 -27.21 49.10
N GLU A 277 -24.12 -25.88 49.22
CA GLU A 277 -23.37 -25.03 48.28
C GLU A 277 -21.85 -25.18 48.45
N LEU A 278 -21.33 -25.39 49.66
CA LEU A 278 -19.91 -25.67 49.88
C LEU A 278 -19.50 -27.01 49.25
N LYS A 279 -20.37 -28.03 49.21
CA LYS A 279 -20.15 -29.32 48.51
C LYS A 279 -20.04 -29.18 46.98
N ILE A 280 -20.28 -28.00 46.43
CA ILE A 280 -20.03 -27.67 45.01
C ILE A 280 -18.65 -27.01 44.88
N VAL A 281 -18.33 -26.07 45.77
CA VAL A 281 -17.05 -25.37 45.78
C VAL A 281 -15.90 -26.35 46.04
N VAL A 282 -15.98 -27.17 47.10
CA VAL A 282 -14.91 -28.12 47.47
C VAL A 282 -14.93 -29.40 46.62
N VAL A 283 -13.78 -30.05 46.51
CA VAL A 283 -13.61 -31.36 45.88
C VAL A 283 -14.22 -32.42 46.79
N VAL A 284 -15.23 -33.13 46.31
CA VAL A 284 -15.94 -34.18 47.09
C VAL A 284 -15.53 -35.61 46.70
N SER A 285 -14.83 -35.78 45.58
CA SER A 285 -14.38 -37.10 45.11
C SER A 285 -13.21 -36.99 44.11
N TRP A 286 -12.58 -38.13 43.81
CA TRP A 286 -11.59 -38.22 42.73
C TRP A 286 -12.20 -37.99 41.34
N SER A 287 -13.47 -38.36 41.12
CA SER A 287 -14.18 -38.09 39.87
C SER A 287 -14.50 -36.60 39.69
N ASP A 288 -14.80 -35.87 40.77
CA ASP A 288 -14.93 -34.41 40.78
C ASP A 288 -13.60 -33.76 40.35
N LEU A 289 -12.50 -34.11 41.02
CA LEU A 289 -11.16 -33.61 40.67
C LEU A 289 -10.77 -33.91 39.21
N ALA A 290 -11.05 -35.12 38.74
CA ALA A 290 -10.79 -35.52 37.35
C ALA A 290 -11.62 -34.69 36.36
N SER A 291 -12.90 -34.45 36.64
CA SER A 291 -13.77 -33.65 35.75
C SER A 291 -13.27 -32.20 35.60
N ARG A 292 -12.90 -31.54 36.70
CA ARG A 292 -12.32 -30.18 36.69
C ARG A 292 -10.98 -30.13 35.94
N SER A 293 -10.17 -31.18 36.08
CA SER A 293 -8.91 -31.33 35.33
C SER A 293 -9.15 -31.46 33.83
N ILE A 294 -10.16 -32.25 33.41
CA ILE A 294 -10.52 -32.44 32.00
C ILE A 294 -10.99 -31.13 31.36
N PHE A 295 -11.88 -30.37 32.01
CA PHE A 295 -12.33 -29.08 31.48
C PHE A 295 -11.19 -28.06 31.34
N SER A 296 -10.27 -27.99 32.33
CA SER A 296 -9.09 -27.11 32.23
C SER A 296 -8.15 -27.50 31.08
N LEU A 297 -7.98 -28.80 30.80
CA LEU A 297 -7.20 -29.27 29.65
C LEU A 297 -7.94 -29.04 28.32
N GLY A 298 -9.27 -29.13 28.30
CA GLY A 298 -10.14 -28.76 27.17
C GLY A 298 -9.97 -27.30 26.75
N LEU A 299 -9.85 -26.38 27.71
CA LEU A 299 -9.52 -24.97 27.45
C LEU A 299 -8.15 -24.77 26.77
N ILE A 300 -7.15 -25.62 27.07
CA ILE A 300 -5.86 -25.55 26.38
C ILE A 300 -6.00 -26.06 24.94
N LEU A 301 -6.68 -27.19 24.73
CA LEU A 301 -6.87 -27.78 23.39
C LEU A 301 -7.69 -26.87 22.46
N THR A 302 -8.79 -26.28 22.95
CA THR A 302 -9.62 -25.35 22.18
C THR A 302 -8.86 -24.10 21.75
N THR A 303 -8.19 -23.46 22.70
CA THR A 303 -7.40 -22.26 22.41
C THR A 303 -6.22 -22.57 21.48
N MET A 304 -5.68 -23.79 21.47
CA MET A 304 -4.73 -24.23 20.43
C MET A 304 -5.40 -24.34 19.05
N SER A 305 -6.55 -25.02 18.93
CA SER A 305 -7.26 -25.09 17.65
C SER A 305 -7.67 -23.72 17.11
N MET A 306 -8.07 -22.77 17.96
CA MET A 306 -8.38 -21.39 17.54
C MET A 306 -7.17 -20.65 16.94
N LYS A 307 -5.96 -20.87 17.48
CA LYS A 307 -4.72 -20.22 17.00
C LYS A 307 -4.40 -20.64 15.56
N GLU A 308 -4.60 -21.91 15.25
CA GLU A 308 -4.36 -22.47 13.91
C GLU A 308 -5.35 -21.96 12.86
N LEU A 309 -6.65 -21.83 13.17
CA LEU A 309 -7.64 -21.25 12.25
C LEU A 309 -7.44 -19.75 11.97
N GLY A 310 -6.59 -19.05 12.73
CA GLY A 310 -6.51 -17.58 12.75
C GLY A 310 -5.32 -16.94 12.03
N LYS A 311 -4.64 -17.64 11.11
CA LYS A 311 -3.39 -17.15 10.47
C LYS A 311 -3.61 -16.08 9.36
N LYS A 312 -2.67 -15.14 9.25
CA LYS A 312 -2.63 -13.99 8.30
C LYS A 312 -2.18 -14.41 6.88
N GLY A 313 -2.86 -15.37 6.25
CA GLY A 313 -2.52 -15.85 4.90
C GLY A 313 -3.20 -15.05 3.77
N GLU A 314 -2.80 -13.79 3.54
CA GLU A 314 -3.43 -12.97 2.48
C GLU A 314 -2.87 -13.26 1.07
N VAL A 315 -1.55 -13.43 0.94
CA VAL A 315 -0.86 -13.68 -0.34
C VAL A 315 -1.07 -15.12 -0.80
N ASP A 316 -0.83 -16.11 0.06
CA ASP A 316 -1.05 -17.54 -0.18
C ASP A 316 -2.40 -17.85 -0.82
N GLU A 317 -3.50 -17.37 -0.24
CA GLU A 317 -4.82 -17.69 -0.77
C GLU A 317 -5.02 -17.08 -2.15
N LYS A 318 -4.51 -15.87 -2.39
CA LYS A 318 -4.57 -15.23 -3.70
C LYS A 318 -3.76 -15.99 -4.75
N TRP A 319 -2.71 -16.70 -4.35
CA TRP A 319 -1.84 -17.44 -5.24
C TRP A 319 -2.35 -18.88 -5.47
N ARG A 320 -3.00 -19.48 -4.46
CA ARG A 320 -3.76 -20.73 -4.57
C ARG A 320 -5.01 -20.63 -5.47
N GLU A 321 -5.42 -19.43 -5.88
CA GLU A 321 -6.43 -19.23 -6.94
C GLU A 321 -5.89 -19.53 -8.34
N PHE A 322 -4.56 -19.56 -8.54
CA PHE A 322 -3.94 -19.87 -9.82
C PHE A 322 -3.56 -21.35 -9.92
N ASP A 323 -3.65 -21.90 -11.13
CA ASP A 323 -2.96 -23.16 -11.46
C ASP A 323 -1.47 -22.85 -11.62
N ALA A 324 -0.67 -23.28 -10.65
CA ALA A 324 0.77 -23.03 -10.56
C ALA A 324 1.53 -23.44 -11.83
N SER A 325 1.06 -24.46 -12.56
CA SER A 325 1.66 -24.91 -13.81
C SER A 325 1.44 -23.95 -15.00
N THR A 326 0.60 -22.92 -14.84
CA THR A 326 0.20 -21.99 -15.90
C THR A 326 0.66 -20.54 -15.69
N VAL A 327 1.29 -20.22 -14.55
CA VAL A 327 1.71 -18.86 -14.21
C VAL A 327 3.00 -18.52 -14.97
N VAL A 328 2.88 -17.76 -16.07
CA VAL A 328 4.03 -17.34 -16.91
C VAL A 328 4.65 -16.02 -16.46
N GLN A 329 3.88 -15.14 -15.82
CA GLN A 329 4.36 -13.85 -15.32
C GLN A 329 3.71 -13.51 -13.99
N LEU A 330 4.53 -13.05 -13.04
CA LEU A 330 4.13 -12.59 -11.73
C LEU A 330 4.30 -11.06 -11.62
N LEU A 331 3.24 -10.36 -11.25
CA LEU A 331 3.23 -8.90 -11.10
C LEU A 331 2.75 -8.49 -9.71
N ILE A 332 3.71 -8.18 -8.83
CA ILE A 332 3.47 -7.74 -7.46
C ILE A 332 3.55 -6.21 -7.43
N ARG A 333 2.53 -5.54 -6.90
CA ARG A 333 2.53 -4.06 -6.82
C ARG A 333 1.89 -3.55 -5.55
N HIS A 334 2.43 -2.46 -5.01
CA HIS A 334 1.80 -1.69 -3.92
C HIS A 334 1.64 -2.48 -2.62
N CYS A 335 2.50 -3.48 -2.38
CA CYS A 335 2.53 -4.24 -1.14
C CYS A 335 3.38 -3.48 -0.11
N PRO A 336 2.82 -2.99 1.01
CA PRO A 336 3.56 -2.18 1.99
C PRO A 336 4.47 -3.03 2.90
N GLU A 337 4.26 -4.35 2.92
CA GLU A 337 4.90 -5.35 3.75
C GLU A 337 4.72 -6.69 3.01
N LEU A 338 5.60 -6.99 2.04
CA LEU A 338 5.58 -8.24 1.30
C LEU A 338 6.42 -9.30 2.04
N GLU A 339 5.76 -10.39 2.38
CA GLU A 339 6.35 -11.68 2.76
C GLU A 339 6.15 -12.61 1.54
N MET A 340 7.22 -13.23 1.02
CA MET A 340 7.11 -14.16 -0.12
C MET A 340 6.78 -15.59 0.35
N PRO A 341 5.64 -16.18 -0.05
CA PRO A 341 5.23 -17.50 0.44
C PRO A 341 5.80 -18.66 -0.39
N ASP A 342 5.99 -19.81 0.25
CA ASP A 342 6.65 -21.00 -0.32
C ASP A 342 5.93 -21.59 -1.55
N ILE A 343 4.63 -21.33 -1.72
CA ILE A 343 3.89 -21.69 -2.95
C ILE A 343 4.45 -21.03 -4.21
N PHE A 344 5.27 -19.98 -4.07
CA PHE A 344 6.07 -19.44 -5.16
C PHE A 344 6.83 -20.55 -5.91
N SER A 345 7.43 -21.49 -5.16
CA SER A 345 8.24 -22.60 -5.67
C SER A 345 7.46 -23.63 -6.50
N ASP A 346 6.13 -23.55 -6.57
CA ASP A 346 5.30 -24.37 -7.47
C ASP A 346 5.16 -23.78 -8.89
N PHE A 347 5.55 -22.51 -9.11
CA PHE A 347 5.33 -21.76 -10.37
C PHE A 347 6.32 -22.13 -11.48
N ARG A 348 6.30 -23.40 -11.92
CA ARG A 348 7.27 -23.98 -12.87
C ARG A 348 7.32 -23.35 -14.26
N ALA A 349 6.25 -22.71 -14.71
CA ALA A 349 6.17 -22.03 -16.02
C ALA A 349 6.56 -20.54 -15.96
N LEU A 350 7.02 -20.06 -14.80
CA LEU A 350 7.30 -18.64 -14.57
C LEU A 350 8.52 -18.17 -15.37
N ARG A 351 8.30 -17.15 -16.21
CA ARG A 351 9.33 -16.52 -17.05
C ARG A 351 9.75 -15.14 -16.57
N ASN A 352 8.81 -14.39 -16.00
CA ASN A 352 8.99 -12.97 -15.70
C ASN A 352 8.45 -12.65 -14.31
N ILE A 353 9.27 -12.01 -13.47
CA ILE A 353 8.84 -11.44 -12.19
C ILE A 353 8.95 -9.92 -12.27
N LYS A 354 7.89 -9.21 -11.88
CA LYS A 354 7.90 -7.75 -11.75
C LYS A 354 7.35 -7.32 -10.40
N VAL A 355 8.19 -6.70 -9.59
CA VAL A 355 7.83 -6.09 -8.30
C VAL A 355 7.87 -4.58 -8.45
N TYR A 356 6.76 -3.88 -8.13
CA TYR A 356 6.63 -2.44 -8.35
C TYR A 356 6.06 -1.67 -7.14
N ASN A 357 6.81 -0.68 -6.65
CA ASN A 357 6.37 0.21 -5.57
C ASN A 357 5.90 -0.58 -4.33
N THR A 358 6.79 -1.43 -3.80
CA THR A 358 6.55 -2.44 -2.76
C THR A 358 7.69 -2.44 -1.75
N THR A 359 7.40 -2.69 -0.47
CA THR A 359 8.44 -3.02 0.52
C THR A 359 8.52 -4.54 0.64
N ILE A 360 9.69 -5.12 0.34
CA ILE A 360 9.97 -6.53 0.67
C ILE A 360 10.37 -6.55 2.13
N HIS A 361 9.50 -7.09 2.98
CA HIS A 361 9.81 -7.33 4.38
C HIS A 361 10.66 -8.60 4.50
N GLU A 362 10.21 -9.67 3.84
CA GLU A 362 10.79 -11.00 3.94
C GLU A 362 10.65 -11.75 2.61
N TRP A 363 11.73 -12.38 2.17
CA TRP A 363 11.75 -13.29 1.02
C TRP A 363 12.89 -14.29 1.26
N GLU A 364 12.53 -15.37 1.94
CA GLU A 364 13.45 -16.38 2.47
C GLU A 364 14.02 -17.30 1.39
N GLU A 365 14.91 -18.19 1.80
CA GLU A 365 15.54 -19.21 0.95
C GLU A 365 14.55 -20.32 0.51
N SER A 366 13.51 -20.61 1.32
CA SER A 366 12.45 -21.58 0.99
C SER A 366 11.64 -21.20 -0.26
N ALA A 367 11.45 -19.89 -0.47
CA ALA A 367 10.83 -19.29 -1.63
C ALA A 367 11.86 -18.68 -2.61
N ALA A 368 13.08 -19.25 -2.69
CA ALA A 368 14.12 -18.75 -3.57
C ALA A 368 13.82 -18.95 -5.06
N ILE A 369 14.37 -18.06 -5.88
CA ILE A 369 14.37 -18.19 -7.33
C ILE A 369 15.44 -19.24 -7.71
N THR A 370 15.01 -20.48 -7.98
CA THR A 370 15.88 -21.60 -8.37
C THR A 370 15.58 -22.15 -9.77
N SER A 371 16.54 -22.80 -10.42
CA SER A 371 16.42 -23.52 -11.69
C SER A 371 15.51 -24.74 -11.55
N THR A 372 15.58 -25.41 -10.39
CA THR A 372 14.75 -26.57 -10.05
C THR A 372 13.26 -26.25 -10.02
N ASN A 373 12.90 -25.05 -9.56
CA ASN A 373 11.51 -24.61 -9.40
C ASN A 373 11.05 -23.67 -10.52
N HIS A 374 11.93 -22.88 -11.12
CA HIS A 374 11.62 -21.86 -12.13
C HIS A 374 12.52 -21.98 -13.38
N PRO A 375 12.52 -23.13 -14.08
CA PRO A 375 13.45 -23.40 -15.19
C PRO A 375 13.27 -22.46 -16.40
N GLU A 376 12.05 -21.92 -16.61
CA GLU A 376 11.77 -20.98 -17.70
C GLU A 376 12.04 -19.50 -17.35
N MET A 377 12.54 -19.21 -16.14
CA MET A 377 12.78 -17.85 -15.66
C MET A 377 13.79 -17.12 -16.55
N SER A 378 13.43 -15.89 -16.96
CA SER A 378 14.12 -15.15 -18.02
C SER A 378 14.37 -13.67 -17.70
N SER A 379 13.46 -13.01 -16.96
CA SER A 379 13.57 -11.58 -16.60
C SER A 379 13.06 -11.29 -15.18
N LEU A 380 13.83 -10.49 -14.43
CA LEU A 380 13.55 -10.07 -13.04
C LEU A 380 13.59 -8.55 -12.92
N LEU A 381 12.42 -7.93 -12.78
CA LEU A 381 12.24 -6.48 -12.66
C LEU A 381 11.83 -6.06 -11.23
N ILE A 382 12.69 -5.32 -10.55
CA ILE A 382 12.52 -4.83 -9.18
C ILE A 382 12.57 -3.30 -9.21
N VAL A 383 11.40 -2.65 -9.19
CA VAL A 383 11.29 -1.22 -9.50
C VAL A 383 10.56 -0.45 -8.39
N ARG A 384 11.18 0.61 -7.84
CA ARG A 384 10.63 1.36 -6.68
C ARG A 384 10.44 0.45 -5.46
N VAL A 385 11.39 -0.43 -5.19
CA VAL A 385 11.30 -1.42 -4.11
C VAL A 385 12.17 -1.03 -2.93
N ASN A 386 11.64 -1.21 -1.73
CA ASN A 386 12.36 -1.04 -0.47
C ASN A 386 12.64 -2.44 0.12
N MET A 387 13.92 -2.83 0.20
CA MET A 387 14.37 -4.10 0.76
C MET A 387 14.81 -3.91 2.22
N THR A 388 14.56 -4.91 3.07
CA THR A 388 15.08 -4.93 4.46
C THR A 388 16.60 -4.67 4.48
N ASP A 389 17.02 -3.74 5.34
CA ASP A 389 18.39 -3.23 5.52
C ASP A 389 19.13 -2.68 4.28
N GLY A 390 18.48 -2.64 3.11
CA GLY A 390 19.10 -2.21 1.85
C GLY A 390 20.04 -3.25 1.25
N LEU A 391 19.75 -4.53 1.48
CA LEU A 391 20.47 -5.70 0.97
C LEU A 391 19.59 -6.52 0.03
N LEU A 392 20.19 -7.33 -0.85
CA LEU A 392 19.43 -8.34 -1.61
C LEU A 392 18.85 -9.38 -0.63
N PRO A 393 17.57 -9.77 -0.77
CA PRO A 393 16.95 -10.77 0.09
C PRO A 393 17.46 -12.19 -0.24
N ALA A 394 17.35 -13.11 0.73
CA ALA A 394 17.88 -14.47 0.63
C ALA A 394 17.37 -15.23 -0.61
N GLY A 395 16.09 -15.05 -0.98
CA GLY A 395 15.51 -15.69 -2.17
C GLY A 395 16.16 -15.32 -3.51
N PHE A 396 17.05 -14.32 -3.56
CA PHE A 396 17.80 -13.91 -4.76
C PHE A 396 19.23 -14.51 -4.79
N LEU A 397 19.62 -15.23 -3.75
CA LEU A 397 21.00 -15.62 -3.44
C LEU A 397 21.21 -17.15 -3.40
N SER A 398 20.27 -17.92 -3.96
CA SER A 398 20.40 -19.37 -4.09
C SER A 398 21.60 -19.76 -4.94
N THR A 399 22.20 -20.92 -4.63
CA THR A 399 23.24 -21.55 -5.45
C THR A 399 22.69 -22.27 -6.69
N ASP A 400 21.38 -22.54 -6.75
CA ASP A 400 20.69 -23.09 -7.92
C ASP A 400 20.00 -21.99 -8.74
N PHE A 401 20.51 -20.74 -8.76
CA PHE A 401 19.83 -19.62 -9.42
C PHE A 401 19.66 -19.86 -10.95
N PRO A 402 18.52 -19.48 -11.58
CA PRO A 402 18.26 -19.77 -12.99
C PRO A 402 19.31 -19.21 -13.96
N GLN A 403 20.04 -20.11 -14.61
CA GLN A 403 20.99 -19.76 -15.67
C GLN A 403 20.33 -19.37 -16.99
N THR A 404 19.00 -19.53 -17.09
CA THR A 404 18.14 -19.07 -18.19
C THR A 404 17.75 -17.59 -18.06
N LEU A 405 18.02 -16.97 -16.91
CA LEU A 405 17.72 -15.57 -16.64
C LEU A 405 18.76 -14.69 -17.32
N TYR A 406 18.33 -13.79 -18.22
CA TYR A 406 19.24 -12.94 -19.00
C TYR A 406 19.04 -11.44 -18.75
N ASP A 407 18.01 -11.06 -17.98
CA ASP A 407 17.59 -9.67 -17.77
C ASP A 407 17.28 -9.40 -16.28
N ILE A 408 18.14 -8.63 -15.62
CA ILE A 408 18.04 -8.24 -14.20
C ILE A 408 17.98 -6.72 -14.11
N GLU A 409 16.81 -6.18 -13.75
CA GLU A 409 16.61 -4.74 -13.53
C GLU A 409 16.26 -4.45 -12.06
N ILE A 410 17.11 -3.69 -11.37
CA ILE A 410 16.93 -3.25 -9.98
C ILE A 410 16.98 -1.71 -9.97
N CYS A 411 15.81 -1.09 -10.17
CA CYS A 411 15.73 0.34 -10.49
C CYS A 411 14.96 1.13 -9.41
N VAL A 412 15.54 2.24 -8.95
CA VAL A 412 14.97 3.12 -7.91
C VAL A 412 14.75 2.36 -6.59
N THR A 413 15.81 1.81 -5.99
CA THR A 413 15.71 1.04 -4.74
C THR A 413 16.55 1.63 -3.60
N ASN A 414 16.48 1.04 -2.41
CA ASN A 414 17.38 1.34 -1.30
C ASN A 414 18.61 0.40 -1.23
N LEU A 415 18.89 -0.39 -2.27
CA LEU A 415 20.01 -1.33 -2.32
C LEU A 415 21.35 -0.59 -2.23
N ARG A 416 22.23 -0.99 -1.30
CA ARG A 416 23.50 -0.31 -0.98
C ARG A 416 24.75 -1.04 -1.44
N THR A 417 24.69 -2.37 -1.49
CA THR A 417 25.82 -3.23 -1.89
C THR A 417 25.30 -4.54 -2.47
N LEU A 418 26.14 -5.23 -3.23
CA LEU A 418 25.92 -6.59 -3.72
C LEU A 418 26.82 -7.57 -2.94
N PRO A 419 26.40 -8.83 -2.72
CA PRO A 419 27.27 -9.85 -2.11
C PRO A 419 28.51 -10.15 -2.95
N ASP A 420 29.62 -10.45 -2.29
CA ASP A 420 30.91 -10.71 -2.94
C ASP A 420 30.98 -12.06 -3.69
N ASP A 421 29.99 -12.94 -3.50
CA ASP A 421 29.92 -14.29 -4.10
C ASP A 421 28.85 -14.43 -5.20
N LEU A 422 28.25 -13.32 -5.64
CA LEU A 422 27.13 -13.31 -6.59
C LEU A 422 27.50 -13.87 -7.97
N ASP A 423 28.76 -13.79 -8.37
CA ASP A 423 29.33 -14.37 -9.61
C ASP A 423 29.38 -15.91 -9.59
N SER A 424 29.31 -16.53 -8.42
CA SER A 424 29.17 -18.00 -8.29
C SER A 424 27.72 -18.48 -8.40
N LYS A 425 26.74 -17.57 -8.53
CA LYS A 425 25.30 -17.84 -8.44
C LYS A 425 24.56 -17.32 -9.66
N TRP A 426 24.68 -16.03 -9.95
CA TRP A 426 23.99 -15.38 -11.07
C TRP A 426 24.62 -15.74 -12.42
N PRO A 427 23.82 -15.75 -13.50
CA PRO A 427 24.31 -16.08 -14.84
C PRO A 427 25.30 -15.05 -15.38
N LEU A 428 26.33 -15.56 -16.05
CA LEU A 428 27.28 -14.75 -16.83
C LEU A 428 26.59 -14.15 -18.06
N TYR A 429 27.13 -13.02 -18.55
CA TYR A 429 26.65 -12.33 -19.77
C TYR A 429 25.22 -11.76 -19.70
N ALA A 430 24.59 -11.75 -18.53
CA ALA A 430 23.28 -11.14 -18.33
C ALA A 430 23.29 -9.61 -18.58
N ILE A 431 22.11 -9.07 -18.90
CA ILE A 431 21.80 -7.65 -18.80
C ILE A 431 21.62 -7.35 -17.31
N ILE A 432 22.46 -6.47 -16.76
CA ILE A 432 22.43 -6.08 -15.35
C ILE A 432 22.25 -4.57 -15.27
N GLN A 433 21.07 -4.14 -14.81
CA GLN A 433 20.74 -2.74 -14.59
C GLN A 433 20.49 -2.53 -13.09
N VAL A 434 21.34 -1.77 -12.42
CA VAL A 434 21.12 -1.35 -11.02
C VAL A 434 21.09 0.17 -11.00
N GLU A 435 19.98 0.77 -11.43
CA GLU A 435 19.87 2.23 -11.60
C GLU A 435 19.16 2.92 -10.43
N TYR A 436 19.49 4.19 -10.19
CA TYR A 436 18.84 5.09 -9.23
C TYR A 436 18.70 4.50 -7.81
N SER A 437 19.62 3.62 -7.43
CA SER A 437 19.65 2.93 -6.14
C SER A 437 20.61 3.64 -5.18
N GLN A 438 21.08 2.98 -4.12
CA GLN A 438 21.94 3.57 -3.10
C GLN A 438 23.35 2.95 -3.07
N LEU A 439 23.82 2.40 -4.20
CA LEU A 439 25.13 1.75 -4.27
C LEU A 439 26.24 2.72 -3.86
N THR A 440 27.00 2.36 -2.82
CA THR A 440 28.09 3.20 -2.29
C THR A 440 29.43 2.95 -2.98
N SER A 441 29.58 1.80 -3.64
CA SER A 441 30.75 1.41 -4.43
C SER A 441 30.30 0.44 -5.54
N VAL A 442 31.11 0.32 -6.60
CA VAL A 442 30.97 -0.76 -7.58
C VAL A 442 31.62 -2.00 -6.97
N SER A 443 30.84 -3.03 -6.63
CA SER A 443 31.40 -4.29 -6.14
C SER A 443 32.18 -5.00 -7.25
N ALA A 444 33.32 -5.58 -6.90
CA ALA A 444 34.18 -6.36 -7.80
C ALA A 444 33.48 -7.60 -8.38
N VAL A 445 32.29 -7.94 -7.91
CA VAL A 445 31.45 -9.02 -8.48
C VAL A 445 30.84 -8.64 -9.83
N LEU A 446 30.59 -7.35 -10.09
CA LEU A 446 29.94 -6.90 -11.33
C LEU A 446 30.82 -7.13 -12.57
N PRO A 447 32.14 -6.85 -12.58
CA PRO A 447 33.01 -7.25 -13.68
C PRO A 447 33.13 -8.77 -13.85
N ARG A 448 33.13 -9.55 -12.75
CA ARG A 448 33.26 -11.02 -12.79
C ARG A 448 32.03 -11.75 -13.34
N LEU A 449 30.87 -11.08 -13.36
CA LEU A 449 29.66 -11.57 -14.03
C LEU A 449 29.70 -11.42 -15.56
N GLU A 450 30.75 -10.79 -16.10
CA GLU A 450 30.94 -10.51 -17.53
C GLU A 450 29.67 -9.97 -18.26
N PRO A 451 28.95 -8.96 -17.70
CA PRO A 451 27.65 -8.55 -18.23
C PRO A 451 27.72 -8.03 -19.68
N TYR A 452 26.79 -8.45 -20.52
CA TYR A 452 26.65 -7.94 -21.90
C TYR A 452 26.22 -6.46 -21.94
N TYR A 453 25.40 -6.07 -20.96
CA TYR A 453 24.90 -4.70 -20.76
C TYR A 453 24.97 -4.39 -19.26
N LEU A 454 25.67 -3.31 -18.89
CA LEU A 454 25.76 -2.86 -17.50
C LEU A 454 25.25 -1.42 -17.36
N ALA A 455 24.27 -1.19 -16.50
CA ALA A 455 23.83 0.16 -16.13
C ALA A 455 23.91 0.39 -14.61
N LEU A 456 24.59 1.48 -14.24
CA LEU A 456 24.78 1.97 -12.87
C LEU A 456 24.27 3.41 -12.70
N THR A 457 23.54 3.92 -13.71
CA THR A 457 22.96 5.26 -13.81
C THR A 457 22.34 5.74 -12.49
N GLY A 458 22.59 6.98 -12.08
CA GLY A 458 21.87 7.59 -10.95
C GLY A 458 22.24 7.09 -9.54
N ASN A 459 23.25 6.23 -9.38
CA ASN A 459 23.76 5.85 -8.05
C ASN A 459 24.72 6.91 -7.47
N PRO A 460 24.87 7.00 -6.14
CA PRO A 460 25.73 7.99 -5.48
C PRO A 460 27.24 7.64 -5.54
N LEU A 461 27.72 7.15 -6.68
CA LEU A 461 29.11 6.80 -6.93
C LEU A 461 29.89 8.03 -7.45
N SER A 462 31.13 8.18 -7.00
CA SER A 462 32.07 9.23 -7.43
C SER A 462 33.21 8.74 -8.33
N GLU A 463 33.39 7.43 -8.42
CA GLU A 463 34.44 6.76 -9.20
C GLU A 463 33.94 5.44 -9.79
N ILE A 464 34.55 5.00 -10.89
CA ILE A 464 34.30 3.72 -11.56
C ILE A 464 35.63 2.96 -11.61
N PRO A 465 35.68 1.68 -11.17
CA PRO A 465 36.89 0.87 -11.26
C PRO A 465 37.34 0.67 -12.73
N PRO A 466 38.65 0.60 -13.02
CA PRO A 466 39.13 0.28 -14.37
C PRO A 466 38.61 -1.07 -14.87
N GLU A 467 38.44 -2.05 -13.98
CA GLU A 467 37.96 -3.40 -14.28
C GLU A 467 36.58 -3.40 -14.98
N VAL A 468 35.75 -2.37 -14.77
CA VAL A 468 34.47 -2.20 -15.47
C VAL A 468 34.66 -2.00 -16.98
N PHE A 469 35.75 -1.34 -17.41
CA PHE A 469 36.08 -1.14 -18.81
C PHE A 469 36.83 -2.32 -19.44
N GLU A 470 37.27 -3.27 -18.61
CA GLU A 470 38.03 -4.46 -19.03
C GLU A 470 37.15 -5.73 -19.20
N VAL A 471 35.84 -5.61 -18.96
CA VAL A 471 34.87 -6.69 -19.13
C VAL A 471 34.76 -7.13 -20.59
N GLN A 472 35.22 -8.34 -20.90
CA GLN A 472 35.14 -8.92 -22.24
C GLN A 472 33.68 -9.19 -22.62
N GLY A 473 33.31 -8.96 -23.89
CA GLY A 473 31.94 -9.18 -24.37
C GLY A 473 30.89 -8.12 -23.98
N MET A 474 31.20 -7.20 -23.06
CA MET A 474 30.28 -6.10 -22.71
C MET A 474 30.14 -5.13 -23.89
N LEU A 475 28.92 -4.93 -24.38
CA LEU A 475 28.66 -4.03 -25.53
C LEU A 475 28.24 -2.62 -25.11
N PHE A 476 27.56 -2.51 -23.97
CA PHE A 476 26.94 -1.28 -23.46
C PHE A 476 27.29 -1.02 -21.99
N LEU A 477 27.69 0.21 -21.68
CA LEU A 477 27.91 0.70 -20.32
C LEU A 477 27.14 2.00 -20.08
N SER A 478 26.26 2.06 -19.08
CA SER A 478 25.62 3.30 -18.63
C SER A 478 26.07 3.72 -17.23
N ILE A 479 26.70 4.89 -17.17
CA ILE A 479 27.23 5.53 -15.96
C ILE A 479 26.82 7.03 -15.94
N SER A 480 25.59 7.30 -16.39
CA SER A 480 25.02 8.65 -16.49
C SER A 480 24.37 9.12 -15.18
N ASN A 481 24.21 10.43 -15.00
CA ASN A 481 23.59 11.06 -13.82
C ASN A 481 24.28 10.68 -12.49
N MET A 482 25.62 10.75 -12.48
CA MET A 482 26.48 10.32 -11.38
C MET A 482 27.52 11.42 -11.10
N ASN A 483 28.03 11.51 -9.87
CA ASN A 483 29.00 12.54 -9.48
C ASN A 483 30.44 12.20 -9.91
N LEU A 484 30.60 11.76 -11.16
CA LEU A 484 31.87 11.43 -11.78
C LEU A 484 32.55 12.71 -12.25
N HIS A 485 33.81 12.90 -11.84
CA HIS A 485 34.66 14.01 -12.30
C HIS A 485 35.67 13.59 -13.37
N GLN A 486 36.00 12.30 -13.41
CA GLN A 486 36.95 11.70 -14.35
C GLN A 486 36.63 10.21 -14.49
N LEU A 487 37.07 9.62 -15.60
CA LEU A 487 37.15 8.16 -15.76
C LEU A 487 38.43 7.61 -15.07
N PRO A 488 38.56 6.28 -14.87
CA PRO A 488 39.82 5.69 -14.40
C PRO A 488 40.99 6.08 -15.31
N ARG A 489 42.12 6.47 -14.70
CA ARG A 489 43.31 6.99 -15.41
C ARG A 489 43.97 5.94 -16.31
N ASN A 490 44.05 4.71 -15.83
CA ASN A 490 44.66 3.58 -16.52
C ASN A 490 43.60 2.51 -16.71
N VAL A 491 43.35 2.12 -17.96
CA VAL A 491 42.65 0.89 -18.33
C VAL A 491 43.68 0.07 -19.11
N THR A 492 43.99 -1.13 -18.65
CA THR A 492 45.08 -1.97 -19.18
C THR A 492 44.63 -2.91 -20.28
N HIS A 493 43.38 -3.38 -20.20
CA HIS A 493 42.79 -4.34 -21.12
C HIS A 493 41.39 -3.90 -21.55
N LEU A 494 41.30 -2.76 -22.25
CA LEU A 494 40.03 -2.22 -22.74
C LEU A 494 39.25 -3.30 -23.51
N SER A 495 38.00 -3.54 -23.10
CA SER A 495 37.08 -4.49 -23.72
C SER A 495 37.04 -4.31 -25.25
N ALA A 496 37.18 -5.40 -26.01
CA ALA A 496 37.20 -5.36 -27.47
C ALA A 496 35.82 -5.07 -28.08
N GLU A 497 34.75 -5.49 -27.39
CA GLU A 497 33.36 -5.40 -27.85
C GLU A 497 32.70 -4.07 -27.45
N LEU A 498 33.15 -3.43 -26.36
CA LEU A 498 32.53 -2.22 -25.81
C LEU A 498 32.36 -1.14 -26.89
N SER A 499 31.11 -0.82 -27.22
CA SER A 499 30.79 0.04 -28.37
C SER A 499 29.99 1.28 -27.99
N TRP A 500 29.37 1.30 -26.81
CA TRP A 500 28.48 2.37 -26.37
C TRP A 500 28.65 2.66 -24.88
N ILE A 501 29.01 3.89 -24.55
CA ILE A 501 29.17 4.39 -23.18
C ILE A 501 28.28 5.62 -23.00
N PHE A 502 27.27 5.50 -22.14
CA PHE A 502 26.36 6.57 -21.76
C PHE A 502 26.88 7.24 -20.48
N ILE A 503 27.28 8.51 -20.58
CA ILE A 503 27.96 9.26 -19.51
C ILE A 503 27.43 10.70 -19.38
N GLY A 504 26.17 10.90 -19.76
CA GLY A 504 25.47 12.18 -19.63
C GLY A 504 25.13 12.53 -18.18
N ASP A 505 24.85 13.79 -17.91
CA ASP A 505 24.59 14.34 -16.56
C ASP A 505 25.74 14.01 -15.58
N THR A 506 27.00 14.17 -16.03
CA THR A 506 28.22 13.98 -15.22
C THR A 506 29.06 15.27 -15.15
N ASN A 507 30.04 15.31 -14.26
CA ASN A 507 30.94 16.46 -14.07
C ASN A 507 32.32 16.26 -14.73
N ILE A 508 32.34 15.49 -15.82
CA ILE A 508 33.56 15.17 -16.58
C ILE A 508 33.90 16.31 -17.53
N SER A 509 35.15 16.80 -17.46
CA SER A 509 35.67 17.88 -18.30
C SER A 509 36.81 17.45 -19.24
N PHE A 510 37.27 16.19 -19.16
CA PHE A 510 38.33 15.66 -20.01
C PHE A 510 38.28 14.13 -20.10
N PHE A 511 38.93 13.56 -21.12
CA PHE A 511 39.10 12.12 -21.31
C PHE A 511 40.58 11.73 -21.31
N TRP A 512 40.91 10.54 -20.78
CA TRP A 512 42.27 9.99 -20.74
C TRP A 512 42.67 9.38 -22.09
N ALA A 513 43.98 9.26 -22.35
CA ALA A 513 44.53 8.76 -23.63
C ALA A 513 43.98 7.39 -24.06
N TRP A 514 43.68 6.47 -23.14
CA TRP A 514 43.10 5.15 -23.49
C TRP A 514 41.75 5.24 -24.22
N THR A 515 41.03 6.36 -24.08
CA THR A 515 39.75 6.56 -24.78
C THR A 515 39.92 6.78 -26.29
N ASP A 516 41.12 7.13 -26.76
CA ASP A 516 41.42 7.25 -28.19
C ASP A 516 41.23 5.91 -28.90
N GLU A 517 41.68 4.80 -28.32
CA GLU A 517 41.51 3.45 -28.90
C GLU A 517 40.03 3.13 -29.19
N LEU A 518 39.14 3.50 -28.26
CA LEU A 518 37.71 3.30 -28.42
C LEU A 518 37.13 4.14 -29.57
N VAL A 519 37.59 5.38 -29.71
CA VAL A 519 37.16 6.32 -30.77
C VAL A 519 37.69 5.87 -32.13
N GLU A 520 38.96 5.47 -32.22
CA GLU A 520 39.59 4.91 -33.41
C GLU A 520 38.87 3.63 -33.87
N ARG A 521 38.64 2.68 -32.96
CA ARG A 521 37.93 1.41 -33.26
C ARG A 521 36.53 1.62 -33.83
N MET A 522 35.84 2.66 -33.38
CA MET A 522 34.47 2.98 -33.78
C MET A 522 34.38 3.99 -34.93
N THR A 523 35.52 4.54 -35.38
CA THR A 523 35.58 5.54 -36.45
C THR A 523 34.90 5.04 -37.72
N GLY A 524 33.93 5.82 -38.21
CA GLY A 524 33.12 5.47 -39.38
C GLY A 524 32.00 4.46 -39.13
N ARG A 525 31.90 3.85 -37.94
CA ARG A 525 30.82 2.91 -37.57
C ARG A 525 29.76 3.57 -36.69
N ALA A 526 30.16 4.11 -35.54
CA ALA A 526 29.29 4.79 -34.58
C ALA A 526 30.13 5.70 -33.68
N ASN A 527 29.49 6.49 -32.81
CA ASN A 527 30.19 7.28 -31.80
C ASN A 527 30.07 6.57 -30.45
N PRO A 528 31.18 6.16 -29.82
CA PRO A 528 31.11 5.36 -28.61
C PRO A 528 30.67 6.15 -27.37
N TRP A 529 30.73 7.49 -27.41
CA TRP A 529 30.46 8.35 -26.26
C TRP A 529 29.13 9.09 -26.40
N LEU A 530 28.26 8.94 -25.40
CA LEU A 530 27.02 9.71 -25.24
C LEU A 530 27.11 10.49 -23.93
N ALA A 531 27.82 11.61 -23.97
CA ALA A 531 28.34 12.34 -22.80
C ALA A 531 27.58 13.64 -22.43
N GLY A 532 26.45 13.94 -23.07
CA GLY A 532 25.70 15.17 -22.80
C GLY A 532 24.60 14.95 -21.75
N PRO A 533 24.37 15.89 -20.80
CA PRO A 533 25.17 17.09 -20.51
C PRO A 533 26.43 16.80 -19.68
N SER A 534 27.52 17.54 -19.91
CA SER A 534 28.74 17.53 -19.09
C SER A 534 29.60 18.77 -19.37
N PRO A 535 30.53 19.17 -18.47
CA PRO A 535 31.47 20.25 -18.73
C PRO A 535 32.27 20.10 -20.03
N TYR A 536 32.64 18.86 -20.40
CA TYR A 536 33.26 18.57 -21.69
C TYR A 536 32.35 18.96 -22.87
N CYS A 537 31.06 18.59 -22.83
CA CYS A 537 30.11 18.95 -23.88
C CYS A 537 29.84 20.47 -23.92
N ASP A 538 29.80 21.14 -22.77
CA ASP A 538 29.66 22.60 -22.69
C ASP A 538 30.85 23.33 -23.33
N ASP A 539 32.08 22.80 -23.19
CA ASP A 539 33.27 23.36 -23.84
C ASP A 539 33.32 23.02 -25.33
N LEU A 540 32.96 21.80 -25.73
CA LEU A 540 32.85 21.40 -27.14
C LEU A 540 31.85 22.29 -27.89
N GLU A 541 30.69 22.60 -27.31
CA GLU A 541 29.70 23.49 -27.94
C GLU A 541 30.23 24.93 -28.10
N LYS A 542 31.05 25.44 -27.18
CA LYS A 542 31.72 26.75 -27.33
C LYS A 542 32.75 26.72 -28.46
N ILE A 543 33.45 25.60 -28.66
CA ILE A 543 34.42 25.42 -29.74
C ILE A 543 33.70 25.33 -31.09
N GLU A 544 32.64 24.53 -31.20
CA GLU A 544 31.81 24.40 -32.41
C GLU A 544 31.17 25.73 -32.82
N THR A 545 30.71 26.53 -31.84
CA THR A 545 30.11 27.86 -32.10
C THR A 545 31.13 28.99 -32.28
N GLY A 546 32.43 28.71 -32.15
CA GLY A 546 33.50 29.71 -32.25
C GLY A 546 33.58 30.70 -31.07
N ALA A 547 32.89 30.42 -29.96
CA ALA A 547 32.96 31.18 -28.72
C ALA A 547 34.22 30.87 -27.88
N ALA A 548 34.89 29.74 -28.15
CA ALA A 548 36.18 29.35 -27.60
C ALA A 548 37.05 28.71 -28.70
N THR A 549 38.37 28.67 -28.48
CA THR A 549 39.35 28.03 -29.39
C THR A 549 40.01 26.79 -28.78
N GLU A 550 39.80 26.55 -27.49
CA GLU A 550 40.40 25.47 -26.70
C GLU A 550 39.41 25.03 -25.61
N PHE A 551 39.58 23.80 -25.10
CA PHE A 551 38.83 23.30 -23.95
C PHE A 551 39.28 24.00 -22.65
N GLY A 552 38.41 24.06 -21.64
CA GLY A 552 38.75 24.66 -20.33
C GLY A 552 39.81 23.88 -19.55
N VAL A 553 40.10 22.64 -19.95
CA VAL A 553 41.25 21.85 -19.50
C VAL A 553 42.35 21.90 -20.57
N PRO A 554 43.57 22.38 -20.27
CA PRO A 554 44.66 22.40 -21.23
C PRO A 554 45.03 20.99 -21.73
N LEU A 555 45.32 20.87 -23.03
CA LEU A 555 45.74 19.61 -23.63
C LEU A 555 47.04 19.09 -22.96
N SER A 556 47.02 17.82 -22.57
CA SER A 556 48.14 17.09 -21.97
C SER A 556 48.42 15.83 -22.79
N PRO A 557 49.68 15.36 -22.89
CA PRO A 557 49.99 14.05 -23.49
C PRO A 557 49.32 12.86 -22.80
N GLU A 558 48.82 13.02 -21.57
CA GLU A 558 48.08 11.98 -20.85
C GLU A 558 46.58 11.93 -21.20
N TYR A 559 46.06 12.94 -21.90
CA TYR A 559 44.66 13.04 -22.29
C TYR A 559 44.44 12.53 -23.72
N SER A 560 43.18 12.28 -24.07
CA SER A 560 42.77 11.86 -25.40
C SER A 560 43.18 12.89 -26.46
N GLN A 561 44.04 12.49 -27.39
CA GLN A 561 44.47 13.36 -28.49
C GLN A 561 43.39 13.51 -29.57
N THR A 562 42.35 12.66 -29.55
CA THR A 562 41.20 12.75 -30.48
C THR A 562 40.05 13.59 -29.93
N LEU A 563 39.78 13.51 -28.62
CA LEU A 563 38.66 14.20 -27.97
C LEU A 563 39.05 15.55 -27.34
N MET A 564 40.33 15.76 -26.99
CA MET A 564 40.77 17.00 -26.32
C MET A 564 41.54 17.98 -27.24
N ASP A 565 41.79 17.63 -28.50
CA ASP A 565 42.38 18.55 -29.49
C ASP A 565 41.31 19.08 -30.47
N PRO A 566 40.99 20.39 -30.45
CA PRO A 566 39.98 21.03 -31.32
C PRO A 566 40.43 21.27 -32.77
N SER A 567 41.58 20.73 -33.19
CA SER A 567 42.10 20.86 -34.54
C SER A 567 41.14 20.35 -35.64
N GLU A 568 41.27 20.90 -36.85
CA GLU A 568 40.40 20.54 -37.99
C GLU A 568 40.42 19.05 -38.34
N ALA A 569 41.49 18.33 -37.97
CA ALA A 569 41.61 16.88 -38.15
C ALA A 569 40.55 16.12 -37.32
N ASN A 570 40.35 16.51 -36.07
CA ASN A 570 39.51 15.80 -35.11
C ASN A 570 38.05 16.27 -35.10
N ARG A 571 37.77 17.49 -35.59
CA ARG A 571 36.40 18.05 -35.64
C ARG A 571 35.35 17.10 -36.20
N ASN A 572 35.63 16.45 -37.34
CA ASN A 572 34.70 15.50 -37.97
C ASN A 572 34.34 14.26 -37.09
N ILE A 573 35.14 13.97 -36.06
CA ILE A 573 34.93 12.88 -35.10
C ILE A 573 34.02 13.38 -33.96
N MET A 574 34.23 14.61 -33.49
CA MET A 574 33.45 15.24 -32.42
C MET A 574 32.08 15.77 -32.88
N GLU A 575 31.99 16.36 -34.08
CA GLU A 575 30.82 17.08 -34.62
C GLU A 575 29.62 16.17 -34.96
N LYS A 576 29.76 14.84 -34.91
CA LYS A 576 28.68 13.89 -35.22
C LYS A 576 27.62 13.82 -34.11
N ARG A 577 26.85 14.89 -33.95
CA ARG A 577 25.62 14.88 -33.14
C ARG A 577 24.65 13.82 -33.67
N ILE A 578 23.83 13.22 -32.80
CA ILE A 578 22.66 12.42 -33.24
C ILE A 578 21.82 13.34 -34.14
N PRO A 579 21.56 13.00 -35.42
CA PRO A 579 20.91 13.92 -36.34
C PRO A 579 19.51 14.26 -35.86
N GLN A 580 19.32 15.50 -35.43
CA GLN A 580 18.05 15.99 -34.93
C GLN A 580 17.08 16.10 -36.12
N ASN A 581 16.20 15.11 -36.24
CA ASN A 581 15.25 14.99 -37.35
C ASN A 581 14.48 16.32 -37.53
N PRO A 582 14.46 16.95 -38.71
CA PRO A 582 13.80 18.24 -38.92
C PRO A 582 12.33 18.27 -38.49
N LYS A 583 11.61 17.16 -38.65
CA LYS A 583 10.22 16.96 -38.18
C LYS A 583 10.09 17.07 -36.66
N TYR A 584 11.17 16.79 -35.94
CA TYR A 584 11.27 16.75 -34.49
C TYR A 584 12.22 17.82 -33.92
N LYS A 585 12.74 18.74 -34.75
CA LYS A 585 13.63 19.83 -34.33
C LYS A 585 12.98 20.76 -33.31
N ASN A 586 11.66 20.93 -33.40
CA ASN A 586 10.85 21.73 -32.48
C ASN A 586 10.10 20.88 -31.44
N THR A 587 10.21 19.55 -31.48
CA THR A 587 9.70 18.69 -30.40
C THR A 587 10.82 18.44 -29.41
N GLN A 588 10.64 18.88 -28.17
CA GLN A 588 11.54 18.50 -27.08
C GLN A 588 11.64 16.97 -26.98
N SER A 589 12.77 16.46 -26.45
CA SER A 589 12.97 15.04 -26.20
C SER A 589 11.92 14.51 -25.22
N LYS A 590 10.80 14.01 -25.75
CA LYS A 590 9.79 13.28 -24.98
C LYS A 590 10.23 11.82 -24.83
N ILE A 591 11.45 11.63 -24.32
CA ILE A 591 11.83 10.38 -23.67
C ILE A 591 11.03 10.36 -22.37
N ASP A 592 9.93 9.62 -22.37
CA ASP A 592 9.19 9.32 -21.15
C ASP A 592 9.86 8.13 -20.44
N SER A 593 11.13 8.31 -20.08
CA SER A 593 11.79 7.53 -19.04
C SER A 593 11.12 7.93 -17.72
N GLY A 594 10.04 7.20 -17.41
CA GLY A 594 8.95 7.71 -16.59
C GLY A 594 9.36 8.33 -15.26
N THR A 595 8.90 9.57 -15.04
CA THR A 595 9.11 10.34 -13.78
C THR A 595 10.57 10.69 -13.43
N THR A 596 11.28 11.40 -14.30
CA THR A 596 12.48 12.15 -13.90
C THR A 596 12.17 13.17 -12.79
N VAL A 597 13.04 13.24 -11.78
CA VAL A 597 12.79 13.89 -10.47
C VAL A 597 12.44 15.38 -10.58
N ASN A 598 12.99 16.08 -11.59
CA ASN A 598 12.83 17.52 -11.76
C ASN A 598 11.40 18.01 -12.10
N LYS A 599 10.44 17.10 -12.33
CA LYS A 599 9.01 17.46 -12.52
C LYS A 599 8.18 17.41 -11.23
N VAL A 600 8.73 16.94 -10.09
CA VAL A 600 8.01 16.90 -8.81
C VAL A 600 8.12 18.24 -8.08
N ARG A 601 7.22 19.18 -8.40
CA ARG A 601 6.97 20.33 -7.52
C ARG A 601 6.48 19.82 -6.17
N LEU A 602 7.29 19.96 -5.11
CA LEU A 602 6.87 19.77 -3.73
C LEU A 602 5.69 20.71 -3.42
N ILE A 603 4.49 20.14 -3.30
CA ILE A 603 3.28 20.88 -2.92
C ILE A 603 3.25 20.94 -1.39
N SER A 604 3.43 22.14 -0.83
CA SER A 604 3.34 22.31 0.63
C SER A 604 1.91 22.08 1.11
N HIS A 605 1.76 21.57 2.35
CA HIS A 605 0.46 21.25 2.96
C HIS A 605 -0.54 22.43 3.06
N LYS A 606 -0.12 23.68 2.81
CA LYS A 606 -1.01 24.85 2.75
C LYS A 606 -1.81 24.96 1.44
N GLU A 607 -1.40 24.29 0.37
CA GLU A 607 -1.96 24.52 -0.97
C GLU A 607 -3.18 23.63 -1.31
N PHE A 608 -3.84 23.02 -0.32
CA PHE A 608 -4.97 22.14 -0.57
C PHE A 608 -6.10 22.16 0.48
N LEU A 609 -7.12 22.99 0.23
CA LEU A 609 -8.41 22.94 0.91
C LEU A 609 -9.28 21.81 0.30
N LYS A 610 -9.14 20.56 0.78
CA LYS A 610 -10.12 19.50 0.49
C LYS A 610 -11.28 19.54 1.49
N ARG A 611 -12.52 19.50 0.99
CA ARG A 611 -13.64 18.86 1.73
C ARG A 611 -13.52 17.35 1.46
N ARG A 612 -13.54 16.50 2.49
CA ARG A 612 -13.05 15.10 2.37
C ARG A 612 -13.85 14.22 1.40
N ASP A 613 -15.11 14.59 1.13
CA ASP A 613 -16.14 13.72 0.54
C ASP A 613 -16.51 14.06 -0.92
N GLU A 614 -15.66 14.82 -1.63
CA GLU A 614 -15.89 15.22 -3.02
C GLU A 614 -15.14 14.33 -4.03
N THR A 615 -15.83 13.85 -5.07
CA THR A 615 -15.30 12.99 -6.16
C THR A 615 -14.84 13.78 -7.39
N PHE A 616 -15.33 15.02 -7.55
CA PHE A 616 -14.96 15.96 -8.59
C PHE A 616 -13.81 16.89 -8.16
N ARG A 617 -13.35 17.74 -9.08
CA ARG A 617 -12.25 18.69 -8.87
C ARG A 617 -12.80 20.10 -8.65
N ARG A 618 -12.03 21.06 -8.14
CA ARG A 618 -12.50 22.46 -7.97
C ARG A 618 -11.56 23.44 -8.65
N ILE A 619 -12.12 24.50 -9.23
CA ILE A 619 -11.40 25.66 -9.76
C ILE A 619 -11.73 26.89 -8.91
N THR A 620 -10.78 27.83 -8.78
CA THR A 620 -11.00 29.09 -8.06
C THR A 620 -11.50 30.17 -9.03
N CYS A 621 -12.17 31.19 -8.50
CA CYS A 621 -12.62 32.34 -9.30
C CYS A 621 -11.44 33.00 -10.05
N HIS A 622 -10.29 33.17 -9.38
CA HIS A 622 -9.10 33.76 -9.99
C HIS A 622 -8.58 32.93 -11.17
N CYS A 623 -8.45 31.60 -11.01
CA CYS A 623 -8.00 30.73 -12.11
C CYS A 623 -8.96 30.67 -13.29
N LEU A 624 -10.26 30.92 -13.08
CA LEU A 624 -11.25 31.01 -14.16
C LEU A 624 -11.20 32.39 -14.85
N ALA A 625 -11.02 33.47 -14.10
CA ALA A 625 -10.87 34.81 -14.67
C ALA A 625 -9.55 34.96 -15.45
N GLU A 626 -8.45 34.42 -14.93
CA GLU A 626 -7.19 34.30 -15.64
C GLU A 626 -7.31 33.45 -16.92
N LEU A 627 -8.11 32.38 -16.90
CA LEU A 627 -8.44 31.56 -18.08
C LEU A 627 -9.13 32.36 -19.19
N PHE A 628 -10.09 33.21 -18.82
CA PHE A 628 -10.74 34.12 -19.77
C PHE A 628 -9.73 35.15 -20.30
N ASN A 629 -8.93 35.78 -19.44
CA ASN A 629 -7.89 36.73 -19.86
C ASN A 629 -6.81 36.15 -20.80
N GLU A 630 -6.62 34.82 -20.82
CA GLU A 630 -5.61 34.12 -21.65
C GLU A 630 -6.16 33.63 -22.99
N TYR A 631 -7.45 33.28 -23.06
CA TYR A 631 -8.09 32.66 -24.25
C TYR A 631 -9.24 33.47 -24.85
N GLU A 632 -9.69 34.53 -24.17
CA GLU A 632 -10.73 35.44 -24.63
C GLU A 632 -10.11 36.83 -24.75
N ASP A 633 -9.69 37.19 -25.97
CA ASP A 633 -9.38 38.58 -26.31
C ASP A 633 -10.59 39.46 -25.98
N ILE A 634 -10.49 40.25 -24.91
CA ILE A 634 -11.47 41.28 -24.58
C ILE A 634 -11.32 42.42 -25.60
N GLY A 635 -11.91 42.23 -26.79
CA GLY A 635 -12.32 43.30 -27.69
C GLY A 635 -11.20 44.13 -28.34
N GLY A 636 -10.07 43.53 -28.70
CA GLY A 636 -8.94 44.18 -29.40
C GLY A 636 -9.10 44.34 -30.93
N ALA A 637 -10.30 44.69 -31.42
CA ALA A 637 -10.61 45.16 -32.79
C ALA A 637 -9.85 44.56 -34.01
N SER A 638 -10.45 43.58 -34.73
CA SER A 638 -10.66 43.68 -36.20
C SER A 638 -11.42 42.49 -36.84
N GLN A 639 -12.75 42.59 -36.95
CA GLN A 639 -13.53 42.21 -38.16
C GLN A 639 -15.02 42.55 -37.93
N PRO A 640 -15.70 43.25 -38.86
CA PRO A 640 -17.13 43.53 -38.72
C PRO A 640 -17.97 42.27 -39.01
N GLU A 641 -19.04 42.08 -38.25
CA GLU A 641 -19.99 40.99 -38.44
C GLU A 641 -20.70 41.10 -39.81
N MET A 642 -20.83 39.98 -40.52
CA MET A 642 -21.33 39.92 -41.90
C MET A 642 -22.68 39.18 -41.96
N VAL A 643 -23.71 39.82 -42.52
CA VAL A 643 -25.06 39.25 -42.64
C VAL A 643 -25.39 38.96 -44.11
N ALA A 644 -25.95 37.78 -44.37
CA ALA A 644 -26.46 37.42 -45.69
C ALA A 644 -27.80 38.12 -45.98
N ARG A 645 -27.89 38.82 -47.11
CA ARG A 645 -29.12 39.48 -47.59
C ARG A 645 -29.42 39.04 -49.02
N MET A 646 -30.70 38.92 -49.38
CA MET A 646 -31.07 38.83 -50.80
C MET A 646 -30.81 40.18 -51.47
N VAL A 647 -29.93 40.18 -52.46
CA VAL A 647 -29.66 41.30 -53.36
C VAL A 647 -30.26 40.95 -54.72
N LYS A 648 -30.86 41.93 -55.40
CA LYS A 648 -31.48 41.73 -56.71
C LYS A 648 -30.53 42.21 -57.79
N GLY A 649 -30.05 41.29 -58.64
CA GLY A 649 -29.18 41.61 -59.76
C GLY A 649 -29.86 42.53 -60.79
N ALA A 650 -29.06 43.22 -61.61
CA ALA A 650 -29.57 44.14 -62.65
C ALA A 650 -30.45 43.46 -63.72
N ASN A 651 -30.38 42.14 -63.82
CA ASN A 651 -31.19 41.23 -64.64
C ASN A 651 -32.45 40.69 -63.93
N GLY A 652 -32.72 41.09 -62.69
CA GLY A 652 -33.96 40.82 -61.96
C GLY A 652 -33.98 39.55 -61.11
N GLU A 653 -32.92 38.74 -61.16
CA GLU A 653 -32.74 37.53 -60.35
C GLU A 653 -32.30 37.88 -58.91
N LEU A 654 -32.72 37.06 -57.93
CA LEU A 654 -32.47 37.27 -56.51
C LEU A 654 -31.35 36.34 -56.04
N THR A 655 -30.22 36.89 -55.63
CA THR A 655 -29.05 36.14 -55.15
C THR A 655 -28.72 36.51 -53.69
N MET A 656 -28.18 35.56 -52.94
CA MET A 656 -27.76 35.77 -51.54
C MET A 656 -26.32 36.27 -51.50
N GLU A 657 -26.09 37.43 -50.88
CA GLU A 657 -24.76 38.04 -50.76
C GLU A 657 -24.48 38.47 -49.31
N ARG A 658 -23.24 38.34 -48.85
CA ARG A 658 -22.82 38.65 -47.46
C ARG A 658 -22.33 40.10 -47.37
N VAL A 659 -22.95 40.91 -46.52
CA VAL A 659 -22.70 42.35 -46.39
C VAL A 659 -22.43 42.71 -44.91
N PRO A 660 -21.47 43.59 -44.58
CA PRO A 660 -21.19 43.97 -43.20
C PRO A 660 -22.36 44.73 -42.55
N VAL A 661 -22.55 44.54 -41.25
CA VAL A 661 -23.56 45.27 -40.46
C VAL A 661 -23.13 46.73 -40.28
N GLY A 662 -23.93 47.65 -40.83
CA GLY A 662 -23.83 49.09 -40.53
C GLY A 662 -24.80 49.50 -39.42
N GLU A 663 -24.45 50.55 -38.66
CA GLU A 663 -25.19 50.95 -37.44
C GLU A 663 -26.59 51.54 -37.69
N ASP A 664 -26.89 51.98 -38.92
CA ASP A 664 -28.21 52.51 -39.29
C ASP A 664 -29.15 51.40 -39.80
N ASN A 665 -29.97 50.83 -38.89
CA ASN A 665 -31.37 50.42 -39.12
C ASN A 665 -31.96 49.76 -37.86
N GLN A 666 -32.36 50.58 -36.89
CA GLN A 666 -33.48 50.21 -36.01
C GLN A 666 -34.76 50.14 -36.86
N GLU A 667 -35.75 49.37 -36.42
CA GLU A 667 -37.06 49.14 -37.11
C GLU A 667 -37.08 48.20 -38.34
N SER A 668 -36.97 46.89 -38.11
CA SER A 668 -37.92 45.96 -38.76
C SER A 668 -38.21 44.74 -37.88
N SER A 669 -39.42 44.67 -37.32
CA SER A 669 -39.88 43.51 -36.54
C SER A 669 -40.34 42.39 -37.48
N GLY A 670 -39.53 41.34 -37.62
CA GLY A 670 -39.85 40.15 -38.40
C GLY A 670 -39.05 38.93 -37.92
N PRO A 671 -39.52 37.69 -38.16
CA PRO A 671 -38.86 36.51 -37.63
C PRO A 671 -37.53 36.26 -38.36
N ARG A 672 -36.41 36.35 -37.63
CA ARG A 672 -35.09 35.89 -38.10
C ARG A 672 -35.12 34.37 -38.20
N ILE A 673 -35.11 33.84 -39.42
CA ILE A 673 -34.89 32.42 -39.69
C ILE A 673 -33.38 32.20 -39.78
N VAL A 674 -32.79 31.65 -38.72
CA VAL A 674 -31.42 31.13 -38.75
C VAL A 674 -31.50 29.67 -39.19
N SER A 675 -31.17 29.41 -40.45
CA SER A 675 -30.97 28.06 -40.95
C SER A 675 -29.57 27.60 -40.57
N TYR A 676 -29.48 26.74 -39.55
CA TYR A 676 -28.25 25.99 -39.29
C TYR A 676 -28.11 24.90 -40.37
N GLU A 677 -27.05 24.95 -41.17
CA GLU A 677 -26.58 23.73 -41.84
C GLU A 677 -26.08 22.79 -40.74
N ALA A 678 -26.55 21.55 -40.73
CA ALA A 678 -26.45 20.66 -39.55
C ALA A 678 -25.02 20.15 -39.25
N ASP A 679 -24.03 20.52 -40.06
CA ASP A 679 -22.64 20.04 -40.02
C ASP A 679 -21.60 21.17 -39.93
N GLU A 680 -21.99 22.45 -39.74
CA GLU A 680 -21.04 23.50 -39.32
C GLU A 680 -20.70 23.32 -37.83
N MET A 681 -19.74 22.44 -37.56
CA MET A 681 -19.20 22.19 -36.23
C MET A 681 -18.35 23.38 -35.79
N GLU A 682 -18.79 24.14 -34.78
CA GLU A 682 -17.97 25.21 -34.15
C GLU A 682 -16.64 24.60 -33.67
N ASP A 683 -15.52 25.02 -34.27
CA ASP A 683 -14.20 24.51 -33.91
C ASP A 683 -13.74 25.17 -32.60
N TYR A 684 -14.01 24.48 -31.50
CA TYR A 684 -13.86 25.01 -30.15
C TYR A 684 -12.40 24.88 -29.68
N ASP A 685 -11.62 25.92 -29.96
CA ASP A 685 -10.16 25.97 -29.73
C ASP A 685 -9.78 26.21 -28.25
N ALA A 686 -10.70 26.75 -27.42
CA ALA A 686 -10.44 27.05 -26.01
C ALA A 686 -10.40 25.78 -25.12
N PRO A 687 -9.47 25.67 -24.14
CA PRO A 687 -9.27 24.46 -23.33
C PRO A 687 -10.30 24.27 -22.20
N TYR A 688 -11.43 24.99 -22.19
CA TYR A 688 -12.46 24.89 -21.15
C TYR A 688 -13.89 25.05 -21.69
N LEU A 689 -14.80 24.28 -21.10
CA LEU A 689 -16.25 24.36 -21.31
C LEU A 689 -16.91 24.71 -19.97
N VAL A 690 -17.55 25.87 -19.88
CA VAL A 690 -18.26 26.30 -18.67
C VAL A 690 -19.74 25.95 -18.79
N LEU A 691 -20.30 25.26 -17.80
CA LEU A 691 -21.70 24.82 -17.76
C LEU A 691 -22.41 25.35 -16.52
N ASP A 692 -23.59 25.94 -16.74
CA ASP A 692 -24.50 26.39 -15.68
C ASP A 692 -25.54 25.31 -15.38
N THR A 693 -25.64 24.85 -14.13
CA THR A 693 -26.58 23.77 -13.74
C THR A 693 -27.98 24.24 -13.33
N ARG A 694 -28.24 25.56 -13.33
CA ARG A 694 -29.53 26.16 -12.98
C ARG A 694 -30.60 25.97 -14.06
N SER A 695 -31.83 26.35 -13.73
CA SER A 695 -32.93 26.39 -14.68
C SER A 695 -32.63 27.32 -15.86
N LYS A 696 -33.33 27.12 -16.98
CA LYS A 696 -33.13 27.91 -18.20
C LYS A 696 -33.51 29.38 -17.98
N GLU A 697 -34.47 29.61 -17.10
CA GLU A 697 -34.99 30.89 -16.65
C GLU A 697 -33.95 31.67 -15.83
N GLU A 698 -33.25 30.99 -14.91
CA GLU A 698 -32.15 31.59 -14.12
C GLU A 698 -30.92 31.90 -14.97
N PHE A 699 -30.53 30.99 -15.87
CA PHE A 699 -29.43 31.21 -16.83
C PHE A 699 -29.69 32.36 -17.82
N ALA A 700 -30.96 32.60 -18.16
CA ALA A 700 -31.37 33.76 -18.94
C ALA A 700 -31.32 35.07 -18.13
N THR A 701 -31.45 34.99 -16.81
CA THR A 701 -31.47 36.15 -15.90
C THR A 701 -30.06 36.70 -15.67
N ASN A 702 -29.09 35.84 -15.37
CA ASN A 702 -27.67 36.15 -15.34
C ASN A 702 -26.82 34.89 -15.53
N ARG A 703 -25.56 35.02 -15.96
CA ARG A 703 -24.62 33.89 -16.17
C ARG A 703 -23.17 34.38 -16.26
N ILE A 704 -22.22 33.46 -16.13
CA ILE A 704 -20.81 33.70 -16.50
C ILE A 704 -20.68 33.74 -18.04
N HIS A 705 -19.82 34.61 -18.56
CA HIS A 705 -19.50 34.73 -19.98
C HIS A 705 -19.24 33.36 -20.64
N ARG A 706 -19.74 33.20 -21.87
CA ARG A 706 -19.67 31.96 -22.71
C ARG A 706 -20.14 30.64 -22.09
N SER A 707 -20.76 30.64 -20.91
CA SER A 707 -21.27 29.40 -20.32
C SER A 707 -22.48 28.84 -21.08
N LYS A 708 -22.61 27.51 -21.16
CA LYS A 708 -23.76 26.81 -21.76
C LYS A 708 -24.70 26.27 -20.66
N ASN A 709 -26.01 26.35 -20.86
CA ASN A 709 -26.99 25.86 -19.88
C ASN A 709 -27.09 24.33 -19.91
N TYR A 710 -26.83 23.69 -18.77
CA TYR A 710 -26.94 22.25 -18.56
C TYR A 710 -27.73 21.97 -17.27
N PRO A 711 -29.06 22.20 -17.27
CA PRO A 711 -29.87 22.10 -16.06
C PRO A 711 -29.84 20.68 -15.51
N THR A 712 -29.84 20.50 -14.19
CA THR A 712 -29.79 19.15 -13.56
C THR A 712 -30.89 18.20 -14.04
N THR A 713 -32.00 18.71 -14.59
CA THR A 713 -33.05 17.91 -15.23
C THR A 713 -32.60 17.14 -16.47
N PHE A 714 -31.54 17.58 -17.18
CA PHE A 714 -30.96 16.86 -18.31
C PHE A 714 -30.23 15.60 -17.86
N LEU A 715 -29.54 15.68 -16.71
CA LEU A 715 -28.88 14.56 -16.06
C LEU A 715 -29.89 13.45 -15.73
N ASN A 716 -31.06 13.81 -15.17
CA ASN A 716 -32.15 12.88 -14.86
C ASN A 716 -32.82 12.24 -16.10
N ARG A 717 -32.54 12.74 -17.30
CA ARG A 717 -33.07 12.25 -18.58
C ARG A 717 -32.00 11.62 -19.48
N ASP A 718 -30.78 11.44 -18.97
CA ASP A 718 -29.60 10.98 -19.69
C ASP A 718 -29.25 11.80 -20.94
N VAL A 719 -29.64 13.08 -20.97
CA VAL A 719 -29.31 14.02 -22.05
C VAL A 719 -27.94 14.64 -21.78
N LEU A 720 -27.06 14.57 -22.77
CA LEU A 720 -25.73 15.19 -22.79
C LEU A 720 -25.63 16.17 -23.96
N LEU A 721 -24.90 17.25 -23.78
CA LEU A 721 -24.64 18.23 -24.85
C LEU A 721 -23.53 17.69 -25.78
N PRO A 722 -23.58 17.94 -27.11
CA PRO A 722 -22.54 17.50 -28.06
C PRO A 722 -21.11 17.89 -27.64
N GLU A 723 -20.94 19.09 -27.09
CA GLU A 723 -19.67 19.64 -26.62
C GLU A 723 -19.14 18.89 -25.38
N MET A 724 -20.04 18.37 -24.52
CA MET A 724 -19.63 17.51 -23.41
C MET A 724 -19.02 16.20 -23.92
N HIS A 725 -19.44 15.68 -25.08
CA HIS A 725 -18.79 14.52 -25.70
C HIS A 725 -17.41 14.89 -26.25
N GLN A 726 -17.27 16.05 -26.88
CA GLN A 726 -15.97 16.57 -27.38
C GLN A 726 -14.98 16.87 -26.24
N PHE A 727 -15.46 17.20 -25.04
CA PHE A 727 -14.63 17.51 -23.88
C PHE A 727 -14.38 16.31 -22.96
N LYS A 728 -15.16 15.23 -23.05
CA LYS A 728 -15.10 14.11 -22.09
C LYS A 728 -13.71 13.47 -22.02
N ASN A 729 -13.12 13.50 -20.83
CA ASN A 729 -11.86 12.81 -20.48
C ASN A 729 -10.65 13.19 -21.34
N GLN A 730 -10.62 14.40 -21.92
CA GLN A 730 -9.46 14.92 -22.64
C GLN A 730 -8.52 15.67 -21.68
N ASP A 731 -7.24 15.29 -21.65
CA ASP A 731 -6.25 15.79 -20.67
C ASP A 731 -5.88 17.26 -20.80
N ALA A 732 -6.23 17.90 -21.92
CA ALA A 732 -6.06 19.32 -22.18
C ALA A 732 -7.37 20.12 -22.06
N LYS A 733 -8.49 19.49 -21.68
CA LYS A 733 -9.82 20.14 -21.63
C LYS A 733 -10.50 20.09 -20.27
N LEU A 734 -11.04 21.23 -19.82
CA LEU A 734 -11.80 21.41 -18.58
C LEU A 734 -13.32 21.36 -18.85
N ILE A 735 -14.09 20.66 -18.01
CA ILE A 735 -15.54 20.87 -17.92
C ILE A 735 -15.81 21.51 -16.55
N ILE A 736 -16.20 22.77 -16.53
CA ILE A 736 -16.36 23.60 -15.32
C ILE A 736 -17.85 23.80 -15.06
N LEU A 737 -18.37 23.20 -14.00
CA LEU A 737 -19.75 23.35 -13.54
C LEU A 737 -19.86 24.48 -12.53
N TYR A 738 -20.91 25.29 -12.64
CA TYR A 738 -21.31 26.23 -11.60
C TYR A 738 -22.83 26.32 -11.47
N ASP A 739 -23.25 26.88 -10.34
CA ASP A 739 -24.62 27.21 -9.96
C ASP A 739 -24.54 28.52 -9.15
N LEU A 740 -25.65 29.00 -8.58
CA LEU A 740 -25.70 30.21 -7.77
C LEU A 740 -24.76 30.12 -6.56
N ASP A 741 -24.69 28.96 -5.91
CA ASP A 741 -23.71 28.62 -4.86
C ASP A 741 -22.93 27.33 -5.17
N ASP A 742 -21.95 26.98 -4.33
CA ASP A 742 -21.06 25.84 -4.54
C ASP A 742 -21.56 24.51 -3.95
N LYS A 743 -22.83 24.43 -3.53
CA LYS A 743 -23.43 23.29 -2.81
C LYS A 743 -24.35 22.45 -3.70
N THR A 744 -25.23 23.07 -4.48
CA THR A 744 -26.19 22.37 -5.34
C THR A 744 -25.48 21.66 -6.50
N VAL A 745 -24.57 22.38 -7.17
CA VAL A 745 -23.71 21.88 -8.27
C VAL A 745 -22.91 20.62 -7.91
N ALA A 746 -22.58 20.43 -6.64
CA ALA A 746 -21.79 19.28 -6.17
C ALA A 746 -22.50 17.94 -6.43
N GLN A 747 -23.84 17.89 -6.33
CA GLN A 747 -24.59 16.66 -6.60
C GLN A 747 -24.56 16.31 -8.10
N THR A 748 -24.81 17.31 -8.96
CA THR A 748 -24.69 17.18 -10.42
C THR A 748 -23.29 16.70 -10.82
N ALA A 749 -22.25 17.25 -10.19
CA ALA A 749 -20.86 16.86 -10.41
C ALA A 749 -20.56 15.40 -10.02
N HIS A 750 -21.03 14.92 -8.84
CA HIS A 750 -20.86 13.51 -8.45
C HIS A 750 -21.49 12.55 -9.46
N THR A 751 -22.71 12.83 -9.93
CA THR A 751 -23.40 11.96 -10.88
C THR A 751 -22.72 11.96 -12.25
N LEU A 752 -22.17 13.10 -12.71
CA LEU A 752 -21.35 13.13 -13.93
C LEU A 752 -20.05 12.32 -13.78
N VAL A 753 -19.37 12.40 -12.64
CA VAL A 753 -18.20 11.56 -12.35
C VAL A 753 -18.56 10.07 -12.31
N GLN A 754 -19.69 9.69 -11.71
CA GLN A 754 -20.20 8.32 -11.74
C GLN A 754 -20.55 7.82 -13.16
N ARG A 755 -20.91 8.73 -14.07
CA ARG A 755 -21.12 8.47 -15.52
C ARG A 755 -19.81 8.53 -16.33
N GLY A 756 -18.67 8.51 -15.65
CA GLY A 756 -17.34 8.41 -16.24
C GLY A 756 -16.82 9.70 -16.88
N PHE A 757 -17.28 10.88 -16.41
CA PHE A 757 -16.64 12.16 -16.73
C PHE A 757 -15.60 12.49 -15.65
N ASP A 758 -14.32 12.34 -15.98
CA ASP A 758 -13.23 12.48 -15.03
C ASP A 758 -12.76 13.92 -14.89
N ASN A 759 -12.85 14.71 -15.96
CA ASN A 759 -12.39 16.10 -16.05
C ASN A 759 -13.48 17.13 -15.65
N ILE A 760 -14.33 16.76 -14.69
CA ILE A 760 -15.30 17.66 -14.05
C ILE A 760 -14.63 18.50 -12.96
N TYR A 761 -14.85 19.81 -13.05
CA TYR A 761 -14.43 20.81 -12.08
C TYR A 761 -15.66 21.60 -11.60
N VAL A 762 -15.70 22.02 -10.35
CA VAL A 762 -16.73 22.88 -9.77
C VAL A 762 -16.13 24.25 -9.43
N LEU A 763 -16.81 25.33 -9.81
CA LEU A 763 -16.40 26.69 -9.47
C LEU A 763 -16.58 26.96 -7.96
N THR A 764 -15.50 27.36 -7.30
CA THR A 764 -15.51 27.59 -5.84
C THR A 764 -16.18 28.92 -5.51
N GLY A 765 -17.28 28.86 -4.76
CA GLY A 765 -18.10 30.02 -4.37
C GLY A 765 -19.32 30.27 -5.28
N GLY A 766 -19.46 29.50 -6.38
CA GLY A 766 -20.56 29.64 -7.33
C GLY A 766 -20.57 31.00 -8.06
N LEU A 767 -21.70 31.33 -8.67
CA LEU A 767 -21.89 32.58 -9.40
C LEU A 767 -21.81 33.80 -8.46
N ILE A 768 -22.31 33.71 -7.23
CA ILE A 768 -22.32 34.85 -6.29
C ILE A 768 -20.90 35.35 -5.99
N ASP A 769 -19.99 34.45 -5.61
CA ASP A 769 -18.63 34.86 -5.25
C ASP A 769 -17.78 35.19 -6.49
N TYR A 770 -18.11 34.64 -7.65
CA TYR A 770 -17.48 35.01 -8.91
C TYR A 770 -17.89 36.42 -9.36
N ALA A 771 -19.18 36.77 -9.26
CA ALA A 771 -19.70 38.09 -9.59
C ALA A 771 -19.21 39.21 -8.64
N ASP A 772 -18.97 38.90 -7.36
CA ASP A 772 -18.39 39.83 -6.37
C ASP A 772 -16.90 40.09 -6.64
N ALA A 773 -16.19 39.16 -7.30
CA ALA A 773 -14.76 39.24 -7.58
C ALA A 773 -14.41 39.73 -8.99
N PHE A 774 -15.19 39.35 -10.00
CA PHE A 774 -14.99 39.61 -11.43
C PHE A 774 -16.33 39.97 -12.12
N PRO A 775 -16.97 41.10 -11.72
CA PRO A 775 -18.27 41.51 -12.27
C PRO A 775 -18.27 41.72 -13.79
N GLU A 776 -17.12 42.04 -14.38
CA GLU A 776 -16.90 42.19 -15.83
C GLU A 776 -17.15 40.90 -16.64
N HIS A 777 -17.08 39.73 -16.00
CA HIS A 777 -17.31 38.42 -16.63
C HIS A 777 -18.75 37.90 -16.48
N ILE A 778 -19.69 38.75 -16.03
CA ILE A 778 -21.10 38.39 -15.82
C ILE A 778 -21.99 39.01 -16.90
N GLU A 779 -22.72 38.17 -17.61
CA GLU A 779 -23.80 38.59 -18.52
C GLU A 779 -25.15 38.61 -17.79
N GLY A 780 -26.00 39.58 -18.12
CA GLY A 780 -27.37 39.69 -17.61
C GLY A 780 -27.53 40.65 -16.42
N THR A 781 -28.51 40.39 -15.57
CA THR A 781 -28.86 41.27 -14.44
C THR A 781 -27.88 41.13 -13.26
N PRO A 782 -27.26 42.23 -12.78
CA PRO A 782 -26.26 42.18 -11.71
C PRO A 782 -26.80 41.58 -10.40
N LEU A 783 -25.96 40.79 -9.73
CA LEU A 783 -26.25 40.24 -8.41
C LEU A 783 -26.02 41.28 -7.28
N PRO A 784 -26.78 41.23 -6.18
CA PRO A 784 -26.59 42.14 -5.06
C PRO A 784 -25.30 41.83 -4.27
N PRO A 785 -24.51 42.86 -3.87
CA PRO A 785 -23.24 42.67 -3.18
C PRO A 785 -23.41 42.09 -1.76
N LYS A 786 -22.40 41.35 -1.31
CA LYS A 786 -22.47 40.53 -0.09
C LYS A 786 -22.32 41.37 1.20
N PRO A 787 -23.14 41.18 2.26
CA PRO A 787 -22.99 41.93 3.51
C PRO A 787 -21.67 41.60 4.22
N VAL A 788 -20.92 42.64 4.64
CA VAL A 788 -19.60 42.48 5.27
C VAL A 788 -19.70 42.52 6.79
N ASP A 789 -19.33 41.41 7.45
CA ASP A 789 -19.28 41.30 8.91
C ASP A 789 -18.00 41.94 9.50
N PRO A 790 -18.09 43.02 10.29
CA PRO A 790 -16.93 43.82 10.70
C PRO A 790 -15.96 43.10 11.65
N ALA A 791 -16.38 42.03 12.34
CA ALA A 791 -15.57 41.34 13.36
C ALA A 791 -14.37 40.55 12.78
N ARG A 792 -14.36 40.25 11.47
CA ARG A 792 -13.33 39.38 10.84
C ARG A 792 -12.01 40.09 10.46
N LYS A 793 -11.87 41.40 10.69
CA LYS A 793 -10.75 42.22 10.16
C LYS A 793 -9.36 41.93 10.77
N ASN A 794 -9.26 41.32 11.96
CA ASN A 794 -7.99 41.21 12.70
C ASN A 794 -7.24 39.86 12.54
N ALA A 795 -7.68 38.95 11.66
CA ALA A 795 -7.02 37.65 11.46
C ALA A 795 -6.41 37.45 10.04
N LYS A 796 -6.32 38.51 9.22
CA LYS A 796 -5.81 38.47 7.83
C LYS A 796 -4.87 39.64 7.48
N ARG A 797 -4.18 40.24 8.46
CA ARG A 797 -3.39 41.47 8.22
C ARG A 797 -1.87 41.31 8.17
N ASP A 798 -1.33 40.19 8.62
CA ASP A 798 0.06 39.81 8.36
C ASP A 798 0.10 38.76 7.24
N VAL A 799 0.76 39.11 6.13
CA VAL A 799 1.45 38.26 5.12
C VAL A 799 1.46 38.89 3.72
N TYR A 800 0.50 39.75 3.33
CA TYR A 800 0.50 40.37 1.99
C TYR A 800 -0.03 41.82 1.91
N ARG A 801 0.88 42.80 1.94
CA ARG A 801 0.88 43.95 1.00
C ARG A 801 2.18 44.76 1.10
N GLY A 802 2.77 45.06 -0.04
CA GLY A 802 3.96 45.89 -0.19
C GLY A 802 4.58 45.71 -1.57
N SER A 803 4.06 46.41 -2.58
CA SER A 803 4.51 46.28 -3.97
C SER A 803 5.62 47.29 -4.31
N SER A 804 6.39 46.94 -5.36
CA SER A 804 6.95 47.87 -6.36
C SER A 804 7.68 49.14 -5.88
N GLY A 805 9.02 49.16 -6.00
CA GLY A 805 9.79 50.42 -6.02
C GLY A 805 11.30 50.23 -5.83
N LEU A 806 12.09 50.48 -6.87
CA LEU A 806 13.54 50.62 -6.76
C LEU A 806 13.88 51.85 -5.91
N SER A 807 14.83 51.73 -4.97
CA SER A 807 16.03 52.58 -4.98
C SER A 807 17.13 52.03 -4.05
N SER A 808 18.29 52.69 -4.09
CA SER A 808 19.62 52.20 -3.73
C SER A 808 20.08 52.51 -2.29
N THR A 809 21.28 52.00 -1.98
CA THR A 809 22.15 52.29 -0.81
C THR A 809 21.82 51.59 0.52
N ALA A 810 22.79 51.28 1.41
CA ALA A 810 24.20 50.89 1.25
C ALA A 810 24.74 50.42 2.63
N SER A 811 25.78 49.56 2.65
CA SER A 811 26.58 49.13 3.83
C SER A 811 25.84 48.30 4.92
N SER A 812 26.48 47.48 5.76
CA SER A 812 27.68 46.59 5.71
C SER A 812 27.64 45.69 6.97
N ARG A 813 28.32 44.54 7.15
CA ARG A 813 29.36 43.75 6.44
C ARG A 813 28.82 42.30 6.29
N SER A 814 29.13 41.47 5.29
CA SER A 814 30.40 40.94 4.78
C SER A 814 31.18 40.01 5.73
N VAL A 815 31.09 38.71 5.46
CA VAL A 815 32.28 37.88 5.18
C VAL A 815 32.07 37.25 3.79
N ARG A 816 32.93 37.64 2.84
CA ARG A 816 33.16 36.99 1.53
C ARG A 816 34.07 35.76 1.77
N SER A 817 34.24 34.80 0.87
CA SER A 817 34.75 34.93 -0.52
C SER A 817 34.75 33.56 -1.21
N MET A 818 35.02 33.34 -2.51
CA MET A 818 34.97 33.98 -3.85
C MET A 818 35.30 32.78 -4.80
N ALA A 819 35.06 32.72 -6.11
CA ALA A 819 35.28 33.68 -7.20
C ALA A 819 34.68 33.07 -8.50
N THR A 820 34.59 33.69 -9.67
CA THR A 820 34.27 35.08 -10.08
C THR A 820 33.86 35.01 -11.56
N ARG A 821 32.67 35.47 -11.94
CA ARG A 821 32.29 35.65 -13.35
C ARG A 821 32.68 37.08 -13.80
N ARG A 822 33.53 37.22 -14.83
CA ARG A 822 33.75 38.52 -15.50
C ARG A 822 32.64 38.76 -16.54
N LYS A 823 32.39 40.03 -16.86
CA LYS A 823 31.19 40.51 -17.58
C LYS A 823 31.61 41.35 -18.78
N GLY A 824 31.02 41.13 -19.95
CA GLY A 824 31.28 41.93 -21.16
C GLY A 824 30.45 41.52 -22.37
N THR A 825 29.18 41.97 -22.41
CA THR A 825 28.32 42.28 -23.60
C THR A 825 28.15 41.27 -24.77
N PRO A 826 27.02 41.32 -25.51
CA PRO A 826 25.61 41.58 -25.14
C PRO A 826 24.67 40.42 -25.59
N SER A 827 23.35 40.52 -25.35
CA SER A 827 22.26 39.63 -25.83
C SER A 827 22.48 38.11 -25.74
N ASP A 828 21.78 37.37 -24.88
CA ASP A 828 20.41 36.97 -25.24
C ASP A 828 19.46 36.73 -24.06
N ALA A 829 18.16 36.75 -24.36
CA ALA A 829 17.07 36.70 -23.39
C ALA A 829 16.61 35.26 -23.09
N SER A 830 17.15 34.63 -22.04
CA SER A 830 16.59 33.38 -21.49
C SER A 830 16.80 33.18 -19.98
N SER A 831 17.02 34.26 -19.21
CA SER A 831 16.86 34.22 -17.75
C SER A 831 15.53 34.85 -17.34
N VAL A 832 14.70 34.07 -16.65
CA VAL A 832 13.33 34.35 -16.14
C VAL A 832 12.18 33.94 -17.07
N MET A 833 11.85 32.65 -17.05
CA MET A 833 10.46 32.16 -17.19
C MET A 833 10.16 31.07 -16.15
N SER A 834 10.02 31.51 -14.90
CA SER A 834 9.17 30.84 -13.92
C SER A 834 7.87 31.65 -13.75
N ASN A 835 7.05 31.68 -14.80
CA ASN A 835 5.71 32.28 -14.80
C ASN A 835 4.79 31.29 -15.54
N ARG A 836 3.89 30.59 -14.84
CA ARG A 836 2.86 29.73 -15.45
C ARG A 836 1.51 30.42 -15.34
N THR A 837 0.80 30.44 -16.45
CA THR A 837 -0.55 30.95 -16.69
C THR A 837 -1.18 29.98 -17.70
N VAL A 838 -2.46 29.57 -17.59
CA VAL A 838 -3.28 29.60 -16.37
C VAL A 838 -4.09 28.32 -16.16
N ALA A 839 -4.84 27.84 -17.16
CA ALA A 839 -5.27 26.42 -17.14
C ALA A 839 -4.08 25.46 -17.21
N ASP A 840 -2.89 26.01 -17.44
CA ASP A 840 -1.72 25.31 -17.93
C ASP A 840 -0.86 24.71 -16.82
N SER A 841 -1.48 24.52 -15.65
CA SER A 841 -1.28 23.27 -14.90
C SER A 841 -2.57 22.75 -14.23
N VAL A 842 -3.70 23.46 -14.37
CA VAL A 842 -5.00 23.17 -13.74
C VAL A 842 -5.45 21.76 -14.06
N ILE A 843 -5.19 21.25 -15.26
CA ILE A 843 -5.37 19.81 -15.56
C ILE A 843 -4.12 19.00 -15.29
N SER A 844 -2.92 19.50 -15.66
CA SER A 844 -1.65 18.76 -15.61
C SER A 844 -1.27 18.21 -14.22
N LYS A 845 -1.87 18.71 -13.12
CA LYS A 845 -1.80 18.13 -11.77
C LYS A 845 -3.04 17.33 -11.37
N ALA A 846 -4.18 17.69 -11.92
CA ALA A 846 -5.46 17.14 -11.56
C ALA A 846 -5.64 15.70 -12.09
N THR A 847 -4.95 15.35 -13.18
CA THR A 847 -4.83 13.98 -13.73
C THR A 847 -3.81 13.11 -12.98
N ALA A 848 -2.61 13.62 -12.65
CA ALA A 848 -1.61 12.95 -11.80
C ALA A 848 -2.15 12.49 -10.43
N ARG A 849 -3.34 12.98 -10.07
CA ARG A 849 -4.08 12.65 -8.87
C ARG A 849 -5.12 11.55 -9.03
N LYS A 850 -5.82 11.43 -10.17
CA LYS A 850 -6.75 10.30 -10.36
C LYS A 850 -6.00 8.97 -10.47
N GLU A 851 -4.75 9.02 -10.95
CA GLU A 851 -3.80 7.90 -10.93
C GLU A 851 -3.53 7.33 -9.52
N ARG A 852 -3.69 8.13 -8.46
CA ARG A 852 -3.76 7.59 -7.07
C ARG A 852 -5.17 7.20 -6.63
N VAL A 853 -6.21 7.85 -7.14
CA VAL A 853 -7.60 7.62 -6.70
C VAL A 853 -8.11 6.22 -7.07
N VAL A 854 -7.70 5.65 -8.20
CA VAL A 854 -8.00 4.22 -8.50
C VAL A 854 -7.05 3.27 -7.74
N GLY A 855 -5.79 3.67 -7.53
CA GLY A 855 -4.83 2.89 -6.76
C GLY A 855 -5.12 2.80 -5.24
N ALA A 856 -5.92 3.73 -4.70
CA ALA A 856 -6.27 3.80 -3.28
C ALA A 856 -7.79 3.91 -3.00
N SER A 857 -8.62 3.52 -3.97
CA SER A 857 -9.90 2.87 -3.72
C SER A 857 -9.73 1.34 -3.84
N ASN A 858 -8.59 0.81 -3.39
CA ASN A 858 -8.47 0.17 -2.07
C ASN A 858 -9.52 -0.92 -1.85
N TYR A 859 -9.13 -2.16 -2.14
CA TYR A 859 -9.59 -3.37 -1.46
C TYR A 859 -11.08 -3.39 -1.02
N ARG A 860 -11.97 -3.40 -2.02
CA ARG A 860 -13.35 -3.92 -1.90
C ARG A 860 -13.80 -4.53 -3.21
#